data_AF-A0A560Z713-F1
#
_entry.id   AF-A0A560Z713-F1
#
_cell.length_a   1.000
_cell.length_b   1.000
_cell.length_c   1.000
_cell.angle_alpha   90.00
_cell.angle_beta   90.00
_cell.angle_gamma   90.00
#
_symmetry.space_group_name_H-M   'P 1'
#
loop_
_entity.id
_entity.type
_entity.pdbx_description
1 polymer ?
#
loop_
_entity_poly.entity_id
_entity_poly.type
_entity_poly.pdbx_seq_one_letter_code
_entity_poly.pdbx_strand_id
1 'polypeptide(L)'
;MRLKCIKLAGFKSFVDPTTVNFPSNMAAVVGPNGCGKSNIIDAVRWVMGESSAKNLRGESMTDVIFNGSTSRKPVSQASIELVFDNSDGTLVGEYAAYAEISIRRKVTRDSQNSYFLNGTKCRRRDITDIFLGTGLGPRSYSIIEQGMISKLIEAKPEDLRNFIEEAAGISKYKERRRETENRIRRTHENLARLTDLRDELERQLERLHRQAESAKKYQEYKGEERQLKAQLSALRWQALNEQVGQREAVIGNQEITFEALVAEQRNADAAIERLRDGHHDLSERFNLVQGRFYSVGGDIARVEQSIQHGQQRLRQLQDDLKEAERARLETESHLGHDRTLLLTLGEELDLLTPEQEVTSAAAEEAAAALEESETSMHAWQEQWDTFNLTAAEPRRQSEVQQSRIQQLETSMERLAERQKRLGEERALLSADPEDAAIMALNEQLAESEATLEDLQTSEQAQVEKLEQLRQELQQALTAQQTAQGDLQRLNGRLASLEALQQAALDPGTGTAEWLREQNLAERPRLADGLSVEAGWELAVETVLGADLQAVLVNDFGDFDLAGFAQGDLRLLSAATDGVRVAGSLLDKVEAAVDLSPWLGQVKPVENLDQALALRGQLADGESLISRDGYWVSRHFLRVRRASEAESGVIARGQEIHNLGIEREEREATVETLETQLQNLRAQQRQQENGREHLRRLLQDEARQQGELKAQLSAGKAKAEQLTLRRTRLDEELGELAEQRALEHENIGEARLQLQEALDAMELDTEQRELLMAQRDSLRERLDRVRQEARQHKDHAHQLAVRLGSLKAQHDSTRQALERLEMQSERLTEKREQLSLNLEEGEAPLEELRLKLEELLDKRMTVDEELKTAQAAMEDADRELRDAEKRRNQAEQQSQLIRGQMETQRMEWQALTVRRKTLEDQLLEDGYDLHGVIATLVAEANEKDAEEELERIAARIARLGAINLAAIDEYTQQSERKRYLDAQNDDLVEALDTLENVIRKIDKETRNRFKDTFDQINAGIQALFPKVFGGGSAYLELTGEDLLDTGVTIMARPPGKKNSTIHLLSGGEKALTALALVFAIFKLNPAPFCMLDEVDAPLDDANVGRYARLVKEMSQTVQFIYITHNKIAMEMADQLMGVTMHEPGCSRLVAVDVEEAMAMVDA
;
A
#
# COMPACT_ATOMS: atom_id res chain seq x y z
N MET A 1 -45.27 3.79 19.25
CA MET A 1 -45.38 2.50 18.55
C MET A 1 -45.42 1.43 19.63
N ARG A 2 -46.35 0.49 19.59
CA ARG A 2 -46.48 -0.58 20.59
C ARG A 2 -46.70 -1.91 19.89
N LEU A 3 -46.18 -2.99 20.42
CA LEU A 3 -46.44 -4.32 19.86
C LEU A 3 -47.87 -4.71 20.24
N LYS A 4 -48.76 -4.81 19.25
CA LYS A 4 -50.19 -5.13 19.45
C LYS A 4 -50.42 -6.63 19.47
N CYS A 5 -49.86 -7.35 18.50
CA CYS A 5 -49.87 -8.81 18.53
C CYS A 5 -48.76 -9.46 17.70
N ILE A 6 -48.48 -10.74 17.98
CA ILE A 6 -47.57 -11.61 17.24
C ILE A 6 -48.37 -12.78 16.69
N LYS A 7 -48.35 -12.99 15.37
CA LYS A 7 -48.95 -14.17 14.71
C LYS A 7 -47.85 -15.13 14.29
N LEU A 8 -47.89 -16.36 14.77
CA LEU A 8 -46.88 -17.41 14.58
C LEU A 8 -47.52 -18.57 13.82
N ALA A 9 -46.86 -19.14 12.82
CA ALA A 9 -47.28 -20.39 12.19
C ALA A 9 -46.08 -21.20 11.69
N GLY A 10 -46.04 -22.50 12.02
CA GLY A 10 -44.95 -23.40 11.64
C GLY A 10 -43.57 -23.05 12.19
N PHE A 11 -43.49 -22.21 13.23
CA PHE A 11 -42.24 -21.69 13.79
C PHE A 11 -41.85 -22.43 15.08
N LYS A 12 -40.69 -23.11 15.08
CA LYS A 12 -40.21 -23.94 16.19
C LYS A 12 -41.33 -24.80 16.78
N SER A 13 -41.73 -24.58 18.03
CA SER A 13 -42.78 -25.35 18.70
C SER A 13 -44.22 -24.85 18.40
N PHE A 14 -44.41 -23.75 17.68
CA PHE A 14 -45.73 -23.21 17.31
C PHE A 14 -46.14 -23.68 15.90
N VAL A 15 -46.74 -24.87 15.84
CA VAL A 15 -47.14 -25.53 14.58
C VAL A 15 -48.38 -24.88 13.97
N ASP A 16 -49.43 -24.71 14.76
CA ASP A 16 -50.70 -24.12 14.32
C ASP A 16 -50.65 -22.59 14.36
N PRO A 17 -51.37 -21.88 13.46
CA PRO A 17 -51.49 -20.43 13.49
C PRO A 17 -51.94 -19.92 14.87
N THR A 18 -51.03 -19.27 15.60
CA THR A 18 -51.22 -18.79 16.97
C THR A 18 -51.05 -17.28 17.01
N THR A 19 -51.99 -16.56 17.61
CA THR A 19 -51.90 -15.09 17.77
C THR A 19 -51.73 -14.74 19.25
N VAL A 20 -50.71 -13.97 19.58
CA VAL A 20 -50.36 -13.48 20.92
C VAL A 20 -50.66 -11.99 20.99
N ASN A 21 -51.67 -11.57 21.76
CA ASN A 21 -52.11 -10.16 21.84
C ASN A 21 -51.56 -9.46 23.08
N PHE A 22 -51.05 -8.24 22.97
CA PHE A 22 -50.54 -7.44 24.08
C PHE A 22 -51.35 -6.14 24.26
N PRO A 23 -52.50 -6.18 24.98
CA PRO A 23 -53.34 -5.01 25.23
C PRO A 23 -52.77 -4.01 26.26
N SER A 24 -51.89 -4.43 27.18
CA SER A 24 -51.31 -3.58 28.23
C SER A 24 -49.85 -3.20 27.96
N ASN A 25 -49.38 -2.17 28.68
CA ASN A 25 -47.97 -1.74 28.65
C ASN A 25 -47.06 -2.63 29.52
N MET A 26 -47.61 -3.59 30.26
CA MET A 26 -46.84 -4.47 31.13
C MET A 26 -47.43 -5.87 31.10
N ALA A 27 -46.89 -6.71 30.22
CA ALA A 27 -47.34 -8.07 30.00
C ALA A 27 -46.27 -9.07 30.46
N ALA A 28 -46.68 -10.10 31.18
CA ALA A 28 -45.80 -11.16 31.63
C ALA A 28 -46.12 -12.48 30.90
N VAL A 29 -45.11 -13.10 30.30
CA VAL A 29 -45.24 -14.43 29.69
C VAL A 29 -44.76 -15.49 30.68
N VAL A 30 -45.67 -16.38 31.08
CA VAL A 30 -45.45 -17.39 32.13
C VAL A 30 -45.76 -18.79 31.61
N GLY A 31 -45.16 -19.80 32.24
CA GLY A 31 -45.37 -21.19 31.86
C GLY A 31 -44.26 -22.12 32.39
N PRO A 32 -44.46 -23.45 32.36
CA PRO A 32 -43.46 -24.41 32.81
C PRO A 32 -42.15 -24.32 32.02
N ASN A 33 -41.03 -24.74 32.62
CA ASN A 33 -39.76 -24.74 31.89
C ASN A 33 -39.83 -25.69 30.67
N GLY A 34 -39.26 -25.26 29.54
CA GLY A 34 -39.28 -26.02 28.30
C GLY A 34 -40.58 -25.97 27.48
N CYS A 35 -41.59 -25.18 27.88
CA CYS A 35 -42.85 -25.07 27.12
C CYS A 35 -42.80 -24.15 25.87
N GLY A 36 -41.64 -23.54 25.58
CA GLY A 36 -41.44 -22.67 24.43
C GLY A 36 -41.60 -21.16 24.70
N LYS A 37 -41.49 -20.70 25.96
CA LYS A 37 -41.57 -19.27 26.34
C LYS A 37 -40.57 -18.40 25.56
N SER A 38 -39.29 -18.76 25.58
CA SER A 38 -38.25 -18.00 24.86
C SER A 38 -38.39 -18.06 23.33
N ASN A 39 -39.15 -19.00 22.77
CA ASN A 39 -39.43 -19.02 21.33
C ASN A 39 -40.27 -17.81 20.89
N ILE A 40 -40.98 -17.14 21.81
CA ILE A 40 -41.70 -15.89 21.52
C ILE A 40 -40.69 -14.73 21.31
N ILE A 41 -39.62 -14.67 22.11
CA ILE A 41 -38.54 -13.70 21.92
C ILE A 41 -37.78 -13.99 20.63
N ASP A 42 -37.44 -15.25 20.38
CA ASP A 42 -36.79 -15.67 19.14
C ASP A 42 -37.63 -15.31 17.91
N ALA A 43 -38.96 -15.41 18.01
CA ALA A 43 -39.88 -15.04 16.94
C ALA A 43 -39.84 -13.55 16.61
N VAL A 44 -39.84 -12.69 17.63
CA VAL A 44 -39.74 -11.24 17.46
C VAL A 44 -38.38 -10.88 16.86
N ARG A 45 -37.29 -11.43 17.40
CA ARG A 45 -35.92 -11.22 16.94
C ARG A 45 -35.70 -11.67 15.48
N TRP A 46 -36.29 -12.81 15.11
CA TRP A 46 -36.22 -13.33 13.75
C TRP A 46 -36.92 -12.41 12.73
N VAL A 47 -38.07 -11.85 13.07
CA VAL A 47 -38.78 -10.92 12.17
C VAL A 47 -38.07 -9.56 12.08
N MET A 48 -37.46 -9.08 13.17
CA MET A 48 -36.71 -7.81 13.18
C MET A 48 -35.39 -7.83 12.39
N GLY A 49 -35.02 -8.97 11.81
CA GLY A 49 -33.97 -9.06 10.79
C GLY A 49 -32.66 -9.68 11.25
N GLU A 50 -32.64 -10.39 12.39
CA GLU A 50 -31.50 -11.21 12.79
C GLU A 50 -31.19 -12.28 11.72
N SER A 51 -29.91 -12.37 11.34
CA SER A 51 -29.41 -13.26 10.29
C SER A 51 -28.52 -14.37 10.83
N SER A 52 -28.06 -14.27 12.08
CA SER A 52 -27.27 -15.30 12.75
C SER A 52 -28.18 -16.39 13.32
N ALA A 53 -28.08 -17.62 12.80
CA ALA A 53 -28.79 -18.78 13.33
C ALA A 53 -28.41 -19.08 14.79
N LYS A 54 -27.14 -18.84 15.15
CA LYS A 54 -26.60 -19.00 16.51
C LYS A 54 -27.33 -18.13 17.54
N ASN A 55 -27.70 -16.91 17.15
CA ASN A 55 -28.42 -15.96 17.99
C ASN A 55 -29.92 -16.29 18.15
N LEU A 56 -30.44 -17.23 17.37
CA LEU A 56 -31.81 -17.75 17.43
C LEU A 56 -31.85 -19.17 18.01
N ARG A 57 -30.79 -19.60 18.70
CA ARG A 57 -30.65 -20.93 19.33
C ARG A 57 -30.81 -22.08 18.32
N GLY A 58 -30.20 -21.94 17.13
CA GLY A 58 -30.16 -22.96 16.07
C GLY A 58 -28.84 -22.94 15.28
N GLU A 59 -28.59 -23.95 14.44
CA GLU A 59 -27.36 -24.07 13.64
C GLU A 59 -27.53 -23.51 12.22
N SER A 60 -28.72 -23.71 11.64
CA SER A 60 -29.12 -23.24 10.31
C SER A 60 -30.38 -22.39 10.36
N MET A 61 -30.56 -21.50 9.38
CA MET A 61 -31.76 -20.66 9.27
C MET A 61 -33.02 -21.46 8.90
N THR A 62 -32.88 -22.73 8.50
CA THR A 62 -33.98 -23.67 8.31
C THR A 62 -34.51 -24.25 9.61
N ASP A 63 -33.74 -24.19 10.71
CA ASP A 63 -34.07 -24.80 12.01
C ASP A 63 -35.18 -24.06 12.77
N VAL A 64 -35.55 -22.88 12.26
CA VAL A 64 -36.73 -22.14 12.72
C VAL A 64 -38.04 -22.77 12.24
N ILE A 65 -38.00 -23.65 11.23
CA ILE A 65 -39.18 -24.37 10.72
C ILE A 65 -39.44 -25.60 11.60
N PHE A 66 -40.69 -25.81 11.99
CA PHE A 66 -41.05 -27.01 12.75
C PHE A 66 -40.70 -28.29 11.97
N ASN A 67 -39.78 -29.06 12.54
CA ASN A 67 -39.21 -30.27 11.93
C ASN A 67 -40.01 -31.56 12.16
N GLY A 68 -41.21 -31.45 12.75
CA GLY A 68 -42.08 -32.59 13.06
C GLY A 68 -42.00 -33.01 14.54
N SER A 69 -43.06 -33.66 15.01
CA SER A 69 -43.10 -34.35 16.31
C SER A 69 -43.63 -35.77 16.11
N THR A 70 -43.68 -36.58 17.17
CA THR A 70 -44.25 -37.94 17.13
C THR A 70 -45.71 -37.98 16.67
N SER A 71 -46.48 -36.90 16.87
CA SER A 71 -47.89 -36.79 16.46
C SER A 71 -48.13 -35.98 15.18
N ARG A 72 -47.18 -35.15 14.74
CA ARG A 72 -47.37 -34.16 13.66
C ARG A 72 -46.25 -34.19 12.62
N LYS A 73 -46.65 -34.19 11.35
CA LYS A 73 -45.72 -34.13 10.22
C LYS A 73 -44.95 -32.79 10.18
N PRO A 74 -43.70 -32.80 9.67
CA PRO A 74 -42.95 -31.57 9.41
C PRO A 74 -43.70 -30.63 8.47
N VAL A 75 -43.58 -29.33 8.71
CA VAL A 75 -44.15 -28.29 7.84
C VAL A 75 -43.08 -27.81 6.84
N SER A 76 -43.54 -27.39 5.66
CA SER A 76 -42.66 -26.94 4.57
C SER A 76 -42.21 -25.48 4.73
N GLN A 77 -42.88 -24.71 5.59
CA GLN A 77 -42.66 -23.28 5.75
C GLN A 77 -42.96 -22.83 7.19
N ALA A 78 -42.24 -21.80 7.63
CA ALA A 78 -42.55 -21.05 8.85
C ALA A 78 -42.87 -19.60 8.47
N SER A 79 -43.83 -19.00 9.15
CA SER A 79 -44.15 -17.58 9.01
C SER A 79 -44.48 -16.94 10.35
N ILE A 80 -43.93 -15.76 10.57
CA ILE A 80 -44.25 -14.93 11.73
C ILE A 80 -44.63 -13.55 11.24
N GLU A 81 -45.69 -12.96 11.80
CA GLU A 81 -46.13 -11.60 11.56
C GLU A 81 -46.24 -10.84 12.88
N LEU A 82 -45.48 -9.75 13.02
CA LEU A 82 -45.58 -8.78 14.10
C LEU A 82 -46.54 -7.68 13.70
N VAL A 83 -47.51 -7.35 14.54
CA VAL A 83 -48.44 -6.24 14.33
C VAL A 83 -48.16 -5.18 15.38
N PHE A 84 -47.85 -3.97 14.92
CA PHE A 84 -47.56 -2.82 15.76
C PHE A 84 -48.68 -1.80 15.65
N ASP A 85 -49.07 -1.23 16.79
CA ASP A 85 -49.92 -0.06 16.88
C ASP A 85 -49.04 1.21 16.85
N ASN A 86 -49.33 2.11 15.92
CA ASN A 86 -48.61 3.38 15.74
C ASN A 86 -49.50 4.60 16.04
N SER A 87 -50.56 4.44 16.84
CA SER A 87 -51.46 5.55 17.22
C SER A 87 -50.74 6.72 17.91
N ASP A 88 -49.63 6.44 18.60
CA ASP A 88 -48.77 7.45 19.25
C ASP A 88 -47.89 8.26 18.26
N GLY A 89 -47.90 7.93 16.95
CA GLY A 89 -47.23 8.68 15.89
C GLY A 89 -45.69 8.68 15.95
N THR A 90 -45.08 7.77 16.71
CA THR A 90 -43.62 7.74 16.93
C THR A 90 -42.83 7.24 15.72
N LEU A 91 -43.47 6.52 14.79
CA LEU A 91 -42.83 6.07 13.56
C LEU A 91 -42.70 7.23 12.57
N VAL A 92 -41.54 7.34 11.92
CA VAL A 92 -41.26 8.40 10.96
C VAL A 92 -41.12 7.79 9.56
N GLY A 93 -41.75 8.39 8.54
CA GLY A 93 -41.66 7.95 7.15
C GLY A 93 -43.02 7.67 6.50
N GLU A 94 -43.03 7.01 5.33
CA GLU A 94 -44.24 6.71 4.54
C GLU A 94 -45.28 5.87 5.29
N TYR A 95 -44.79 5.06 6.23
CA TYR A 95 -45.63 4.18 7.04
C TYR A 95 -46.14 4.83 8.34
N ALA A 96 -45.79 6.10 8.60
CA ALA A 96 -46.27 6.85 9.77
C ALA A 96 -47.78 7.13 9.71
N ALA A 97 -48.37 7.17 8.51
CA ALA A 97 -49.80 7.43 8.30
C ALA A 97 -50.70 6.23 8.67
N TYR A 98 -50.12 5.03 8.79
CA TYR A 98 -50.87 3.85 9.18
C TYR A 98 -50.94 3.76 10.71
N ALA A 99 -52.16 3.64 11.22
CA ALA A 99 -52.40 3.38 12.64
C ALA A 99 -51.87 1.99 13.07
N GLU A 100 -51.76 1.05 12.13
CA GLU A 100 -51.20 -0.28 12.37
C GLU A 100 -50.20 -0.68 11.28
N ILE A 101 -49.11 -1.33 11.69
CA ILE A 101 -48.04 -1.82 10.80
C ILE A 101 -47.85 -3.31 11.05
N SER A 102 -47.99 -4.13 10.00
CA SER A 102 -47.71 -5.57 10.06
C SER A 102 -46.41 -5.92 9.33
N ILE A 103 -45.50 -6.62 10.01
CA ILE A 103 -44.23 -7.07 9.46
C ILE A 103 -44.20 -8.58 9.52
N ARG A 104 -44.16 -9.23 8.36
CA ARG A 104 -44.19 -10.70 8.25
C ARG A 104 -42.94 -11.24 7.59
N ARG A 105 -42.28 -12.20 8.23
CA ARG A 105 -41.16 -12.97 7.65
C ARG A 105 -41.61 -14.41 7.40
N LYS A 106 -41.27 -14.94 6.23
CA LYS A 106 -41.57 -16.31 5.81
C LYS A 106 -40.31 -17.00 5.31
N VAL A 107 -40.08 -18.24 5.72
CA VAL A 107 -38.98 -19.07 5.21
C VAL A 107 -39.51 -20.44 4.77
N THR A 108 -38.96 -20.97 3.69
CA THR A 108 -39.22 -22.33 3.20
C THR A 108 -38.00 -23.22 3.42
N ARG A 109 -38.18 -24.54 3.34
CA ARG A 109 -37.08 -25.52 3.46
C ARG A 109 -35.98 -25.35 2.42
N ASP A 110 -36.27 -24.73 1.27
CA ASP A 110 -35.28 -24.38 0.24
C ASP A 110 -34.43 -23.15 0.60
N SER A 111 -34.42 -22.74 1.87
CA SER A 111 -33.71 -21.55 2.38
C SER A 111 -34.13 -20.22 1.75
N GLN A 112 -35.31 -20.16 1.11
CA GLN A 112 -35.85 -18.91 0.56
C GLN A 112 -36.49 -18.07 1.67
N ASN A 113 -35.84 -16.98 2.04
CA ASN A 113 -36.38 -15.97 2.96
C ASN A 113 -37.20 -14.93 2.20
N SER A 114 -38.48 -14.78 2.54
CA SER A 114 -39.38 -13.75 2.02
C SER A 114 -39.85 -12.83 3.14
N TYR A 115 -39.74 -11.53 2.92
CA TYR A 115 -40.17 -10.49 3.85
C TYR A 115 -41.41 -9.79 3.30
N PHE A 116 -42.31 -9.40 4.19
CA PHE A 116 -43.55 -8.73 3.86
C PHE A 116 -43.82 -7.59 4.84
N LEU A 117 -44.31 -6.47 4.33
CA LEU A 117 -44.74 -5.30 5.08
C LEU A 117 -46.18 -4.99 4.68
N ASN A 118 -47.10 -4.93 5.64
CA ASN A 118 -48.55 -4.80 5.41
C ASN A 118 -49.08 -5.76 4.34
N GLY A 119 -48.54 -6.99 4.30
CA GLY A 119 -48.87 -8.03 3.32
C GLY A 119 -48.19 -7.92 1.95
N THR A 120 -47.49 -6.82 1.64
CA THR A 120 -46.73 -6.64 0.40
C THR A 120 -45.31 -7.19 0.54
N LYS A 121 -44.80 -7.90 -0.48
CA LYS A 121 -43.45 -8.48 -0.44
C LYS A 121 -42.40 -7.36 -0.51
N CYS A 122 -41.51 -7.30 0.46
CA CYS A 122 -40.47 -6.28 0.60
C CYS A 122 -39.09 -6.90 0.76
N ARG A 123 -38.05 -6.08 0.76
CA ARG A 123 -36.67 -6.50 1.00
C ARG A 123 -36.38 -6.47 2.50
N ARG A 124 -35.41 -7.27 2.95
CA ARG A 124 -34.93 -7.24 4.35
C ARG A 124 -34.56 -5.83 4.81
N ARG A 125 -33.93 -5.07 3.91
CA ARG A 125 -33.51 -3.70 4.16
C ARG A 125 -34.70 -2.80 4.52
N ASP A 126 -35.82 -2.93 3.82
CA ASP A 126 -37.02 -2.13 4.08
C ASP A 126 -37.56 -2.35 5.51
N ILE A 127 -37.37 -3.55 6.07
CA ILE A 127 -37.73 -3.86 7.48
C ILE A 127 -36.70 -3.28 8.45
N THR A 128 -35.41 -3.41 8.14
CA THR A 128 -34.34 -2.85 8.98
C THR A 128 -34.42 -1.32 9.03
N ASP A 129 -34.77 -0.67 7.92
CA ASP A 129 -34.94 0.79 7.82
C ASP A 129 -36.09 1.32 8.70
N ILE A 130 -37.14 0.51 8.94
CA ILE A 130 -38.27 0.86 9.83
C ILE A 130 -37.82 0.89 11.31
N PHE A 131 -36.90 0.02 11.71
CA PHE A 131 -36.41 -0.09 13.09
C PHE A 131 -35.13 0.72 13.37
N LEU A 132 -34.60 1.39 12.35
CA LEU A 132 -33.35 2.16 12.43
C LEU A 132 -33.57 3.49 13.16
N GLY A 133 -32.96 3.62 14.34
CA GLY A 133 -33.08 4.80 15.19
C GLY A 133 -34.28 4.78 16.15
N THR A 134 -35.10 3.73 16.14
CA THR A 134 -36.18 3.50 17.12
C THR A 134 -35.73 2.64 18.31
N GLY A 135 -34.42 2.33 18.41
CA GLY A 135 -33.88 1.45 19.44
C GLY A 135 -34.23 -0.04 19.28
N LEU A 136 -34.78 -0.47 18.13
CA LEU A 136 -35.24 -1.85 17.84
C LEU A 136 -34.42 -2.57 16.74
N GLY A 137 -33.16 -2.16 16.52
CA GLY A 137 -32.27 -2.77 15.53
C GLY A 137 -31.83 -4.21 15.86
N PRO A 138 -31.15 -4.90 14.92
CA PRO A 138 -30.64 -6.27 15.14
C PRO A 138 -29.55 -6.36 16.23
N ARG A 139 -28.97 -5.24 16.63
CA ARG A 139 -28.01 -5.12 17.76
C ARG A 139 -28.61 -4.40 18.97
N SER A 140 -29.92 -4.21 18.98
CA SER A 140 -30.58 -3.37 19.97
C SER A 140 -30.51 -3.89 21.39
N TYR A 141 -30.53 -2.93 22.31
CA TYR A 141 -30.67 -3.13 23.76
C TYR A 141 -32.13 -3.41 24.18
N SER A 142 -33.09 -3.42 23.24
CA SER A 142 -34.53 -3.62 23.48
C SER A 142 -34.94 -5.04 23.83
N ILE A 143 -34.17 -6.04 23.38
CA ILE A 143 -34.35 -7.45 23.72
C ILE A 143 -33.18 -7.87 24.60
N ILE A 144 -33.47 -8.15 25.87
CA ILE A 144 -32.49 -8.57 26.85
C ILE A 144 -32.67 -10.05 27.14
N GLU A 145 -31.80 -10.86 26.56
CA GLU A 145 -31.75 -12.30 26.83
C GLU A 145 -30.92 -12.63 28.07
N GLN A 146 -31.13 -13.83 28.60
CA GLN A 146 -30.29 -14.41 29.63
C GLN A 146 -28.81 -14.39 29.18
N GLY A 147 -27.97 -13.63 29.89
CA GLY A 147 -26.53 -13.47 29.60
C GLY A 147 -26.15 -12.26 28.75
N MET A 148 -27.09 -11.53 28.12
CA MET A 148 -26.79 -10.26 27.44
C MET A 148 -26.30 -9.18 28.41
N ILE A 149 -26.84 -9.19 29.63
CA ILE A 149 -26.46 -8.30 30.74
C ILE A 149 -24.99 -8.49 31.13
N SER A 150 -24.51 -9.74 31.18
CA SER A 150 -23.11 -10.05 31.45
C SER A 150 -22.20 -9.64 30.28
N LYS A 151 -22.64 -9.87 29.04
CA LYS A 151 -21.90 -9.47 27.83
C LYS A 151 -21.69 -7.97 27.72
N LEU A 152 -22.67 -7.16 28.11
CA LEU A 152 -22.59 -5.70 28.03
C LEU A 152 -21.54 -5.13 29.00
N ILE A 153 -21.35 -5.79 30.15
CA ILE A 153 -20.32 -5.44 31.14
C ILE A 153 -18.93 -5.95 30.78
N GLU A 154 -18.85 -7.12 30.16
CA GLU A 154 -17.59 -7.75 29.75
C GLU A 154 -17.12 -7.31 28.35
N ALA A 155 -17.90 -6.45 27.69
CA ALA A 155 -17.61 -5.90 26.36
C ALA A 155 -16.30 -5.10 26.36
N LYS A 156 -15.56 -5.19 25.26
CA LYS A 156 -14.40 -4.33 25.04
C LYS A 156 -14.84 -2.87 24.91
N PRO A 157 -13.94 -1.90 25.17
CA PRO A 157 -14.30 -0.48 25.08
C PRO A 157 -14.87 -0.04 23.72
N GLU A 158 -14.41 -0.67 22.64
CA GLU A 158 -14.91 -0.44 21.27
C GLU A 158 -16.31 -1.05 21.04
N ASP A 159 -16.60 -2.18 21.68
CA ASP A 159 -17.91 -2.83 21.59
C ASP A 159 -18.96 -2.06 22.40
N LEU A 160 -18.58 -1.55 23.57
CA LEU A 160 -19.46 -0.71 24.40
C LEU A 160 -19.84 0.61 23.70
N ARG A 161 -18.90 1.18 22.95
CA ARG A 161 -19.11 2.37 22.12
C ARG A 161 -20.23 2.16 21.09
N ASN A 162 -20.32 0.98 20.48
CA ASN A 162 -21.37 0.67 19.50
C ASN A 162 -22.78 0.80 20.12
N PHE A 163 -22.96 0.43 21.38
CA PHE A 163 -24.24 0.59 22.10
C PHE A 163 -24.57 2.06 22.38
N ILE A 164 -23.55 2.88 22.66
CA ILE A 164 -23.70 4.33 22.85
C ILE A 164 -23.98 5.04 21.52
N GLU A 165 -23.37 4.61 20.42
CA GLU A 165 -23.69 5.08 19.07
C GLU A 165 -25.14 4.79 18.69
N GLU A 166 -25.65 3.60 19.06
CA GLU A 166 -27.05 3.21 18.83
C GLU A 166 -28.01 4.01 19.72
N ALA A 167 -27.65 4.23 20.99
CA ALA A 167 -28.39 5.09 21.91
C ALA A 167 -28.48 6.55 21.43
N ALA A 168 -27.37 7.08 20.90
CA ALA A 168 -27.27 8.40 20.30
C ALA A 168 -28.04 8.52 18.97
N GLY A 169 -28.55 7.40 18.43
CA GLY A 169 -29.21 7.34 17.14
C GLY A 169 -28.26 7.60 15.97
N ILE A 170 -26.95 7.45 16.17
CA ILE A 170 -25.89 7.78 15.21
C ILE A 170 -25.71 6.68 14.18
N SER A 171 -26.11 5.44 14.48
CA SER A 171 -26.06 4.32 13.53
C SER A 171 -26.78 4.65 12.22
N LYS A 172 -27.92 5.38 12.28
CA LYS A 172 -28.64 5.88 11.11
C LYS A 172 -27.82 6.88 10.30
N TYR A 173 -27.08 7.76 10.98
CA TYR A 173 -26.21 8.74 10.33
C TYR A 173 -24.98 8.09 9.71
N LYS A 174 -24.39 7.09 10.36
CA LYS A 174 -23.22 6.32 9.86
C LYS A 174 -23.60 5.44 8.67
N GLU A 175 -24.76 4.80 8.70
CA GLU A 175 -25.28 4.02 7.57
C GLU A 175 -25.75 4.92 6.42
N ARG A 176 -26.39 6.05 6.73
CA ARG A 176 -26.74 7.07 5.72
C ARG A 176 -25.51 7.74 5.13
N ARG A 177 -24.44 7.96 5.90
CA ARG A 177 -23.13 8.43 5.41
C ARG A 177 -22.54 7.41 4.45
N ARG A 178 -22.47 6.15 4.84
CA ARG A 178 -21.96 5.05 3.99
C ARG A 178 -22.80 4.85 2.73
N GLU A 179 -24.12 4.99 2.81
CA GLU A 179 -25.01 4.97 1.64
C GLU A 179 -24.81 6.21 0.76
N THR A 180 -24.65 7.38 1.36
CA THR A 180 -24.40 8.64 0.65
C THR A 180 -23.05 8.60 -0.07
N GLU A 181 -22.00 8.06 0.55
CA GLU A 181 -20.70 7.79 -0.07
C GLU A 181 -20.82 6.80 -1.24
N ASN A 182 -21.59 5.72 -1.06
CA ASN A 182 -21.85 4.76 -2.12
C ASN A 182 -22.67 5.35 -3.28
N ARG A 183 -23.64 6.23 -2.98
CA ARG A 183 -24.43 6.95 -3.97
C ARG A 183 -23.57 7.97 -4.70
N ILE A 184 -22.80 8.81 -4.00
CA ILE A 184 -21.84 9.75 -4.60
C ILE A 184 -20.90 9.02 -5.55
N ARG A 185 -20.34 7.88 -5.14
CA ARG A 185 -19.48 7.07 -6.02
C ARG A 185 -20.19 6.58 -7.29
N ARG A 186 -21.41 6.06 -7.17
CA ARG A 186 -22.21 5.63 -8.34
C ARG A 186 -22.70 6.81 -9.20
N THR A 187 -23.03 7.93 -8.58
CA THR A 187 -23.44 9.15 -9.26
C THR A 187 -22.26 9.74 -10.01
N HIS A 188 -21.04 9.74 -9.47
CA HIS A 188 -19.83 10.11 -10.21
C HIS A 188 -19.59 9.22 -11.44
N GLU A 189 -19.75 7.90 -11.31
CA GLU A 189 -19.62 6.98 -12.45
C GLU A 189 -20.69 7.22 -13.53
N ASN A 190 -21.93 7.53 -13.13
CA ASN A 190 -23.00 7.88 -14.06
C ASN A 190 -22.83 9.27 -14.65
N LEU A 191 -22.36 10.25 -13.87
CA LEU A 191 -22.09 11.61 -14.28
C LEU A 191 -20.99 11.62 -15.33
N ALA A 192 -19.94 10.83 -15.15
CA ALA A 192 -18.88 10.65 -16.15
C ALA A 192 -19.47 10.19 -17.50
N ARG A 193 -20.33 9.17 -17.50
CA ARG A 193 -20.96 8.67 -18.74
C ARG A 193 -21.97 9.64 -19.36
N LEU A 194 -22.75 10.36 -18.55
CA LEU A 194 -23.74 11.32 -19.03
C LEU A 194 -23.09 12.60 -19.52
N THR A 195 -21.97 13.00 -18.92
CA THR A 195 -21.12 14.12 -19.35
C THR A 195 -20.47 13.81 -20.70
N ASP A 196 -19.98 12.58 -20.91
CA ASP A 196 -19.45 12.16 -22.22
C ASP A 196 -20.53 12.24 -23.33
N LEU A 197 -21.75 11.76 -23.05
CA LEU A 197 -22.89 11.79 -23.98
C LEU A 197 -23.44 13.21 -24.23
N ARG A 198 -23.47 14.06 -23.19
CA ARG A 198 -23.85 15.48 -23.31
C ARG A 198 -22.82 16.25 -24.10
N ASP A 199 -21.54 16.09 -23.80
CA ASP A 199 -20.45 16.80 -24.48
C ASP A 199 -20.41 16.45 -25.97
N GLU A 200 -20.74 15.20 -26.34
CA GLU A 200 -20.84 14.79 -27.74
C GLU A 200 -22.05 15.42 -28.46
N LEU A 201 -23.24 15.43 -27.85
CA LEU A 201 -24.46 16.02 -28.40
C LEU A 201 -24.43 17.57 -28.41
N GLU A 202 -23.86 18.18 -27.37
CA GLU A 202 -23.63 19.62 -27.20
C GLU A 202 -22.79 20.18 -28.35
N ARG A 203 -21.70 19.48 -28.67
CA ARG A 203 -20.79 19.82 -29.77
C ARG A 203 -21.42 19.63 -31.15
N GLN A 204 -22.31 18.65 -31.33
CA GLN A 204 -23.04 18.48 -32.60
C GLN A 204 -24.10 19.58 -32.80
N LEU A 205 -24.76 20.01 -31.74
CA LEU A 205 -25.89 20.94 -31.83
C LEU A 205 -25.56 22.40 -32.00
N GLU A 206 -24.59 22.91 -31.23
CA GLU A 206 -24.15 24.29 -31.37
C GLU A 206 -23.61 24.56 -32.78
N ARG A 207 -23.07 23.51 -33.42
CA ARG A 207 -22.55 23.55 -34.78
C ARG A 207 -23.69 23.69 -35.80
N LEU A 208 -24.79 22.95 -35.64
CA LEU A 208 -25.90 22.95 -36.57
C LEU A 208 -26.81 24.19 -36.45
N HIS A 209 -27.04 24.74 -35.25
CA HIS A 209 -27.90 25.92 -35.07
C HIS A 209 -27.35 27.15 -35.77
N ARG A 210 -26.08 27.44 -35.48
CA ARG A 210 -25.39 28.66 -35.91
C ARG A 210 -25.14 28.61 -37.40
N GLN A 211 -25.09 27.42 -37.99
CA GLN A 211 -24.91 27.21 -39.41
C GLN A 211 -26.21 27.42 -40.22
N ALA A 212 -27.39 27.36 -39.61
CA ALA A 212 -28.67 27.50 -40.30
C ALA A 212 -29.04 28.97 -40.61
N GLU A 213 -28.94 29.86 -39.62
CA GLU A 213 -29.40 31.26 -39.71
C GLU A 213 -28.41 32.19 -40.38
N SER A 214 -27.14 31.89 -40.17
CA SER A 214 -26.00 32.54 -40.78
C SER A 214 -26.09 32.52 -42.32
N ALA A 215 -26.67 31.46 -42.93
CA ALA A 215 -26.31 31.02 -44.31
C ALA A 215 -26.75 32.02 -45.35
N LYS A 216 -27.90 32.61 -45.04
CA LYS A 216 -28.66 33.48 -45.90
C LYS A 216 -28.11 34.90 -45.96
N LYS A 217 -27.42 35.38 -44.93
CA LYS A 217 -26.98 36.79 -44.87
C LYS A 217 -25.52 36.98 -45.31
N TYR A 218 -24.71 35.93 -45.21
CA TYR A 218 -23.27 35.98 -45.52
C TYR A 218 -22.95 36.12 -47.00
N GLN A 219 -23.80 35.62 -47.89
CA GLN A 219 -23.53 35.70 -49.33
C GLN A 219 -23.42 37.15 -49.83
N GLU A 220 -24.16 38.11 -49.26
CA GLU A 220 -24.17 39.50 -49.73
C GLU A 220 -22.97 40.31 -49.21
N TYR A 221 -22.70 40.28 -47.91
CA TYR A 221 -21.60 41.08 -47.36
C TYR A 221 -20.20 40.55 -47.72
N LYS A 222 -20.04 39.27 -48.08
CA LYS A 222 -18.75 38.68 -48.50
C LYS A 222 -18.18 39.31 -49.80
N GLY A 223 -19.01 39.98 -50.61
CA GLY A 223 -18.58 40.66 -51.84
C GLY A 223 -17.82 41.96 -51.58
N GLU A 224 -18.34 42.81 -50.70
CA GLU A 224 -17.73 44.10 -50.32
C GLU A 224 -16.48 43.90 -49.44
N GLU A 225 -16.46 42.82 -48.64
CA GLU A 225 -15.32 42.44 -47.80
C GLU A 225 -14.04 42.18 -48.60
N ARG A 226 -14.14 41.58 -49.80
CA ARG A 226 -12.97 41.14 -50.58
C ARG A 226 -12.10 42.29 -51.06
N GLN A 227 -12.71 43.43 -51.44
CA GLN A 227 -11.97 44.58 -51.98
C GLN A 227 -11.24 45.37 -50.88
N LEU A 228 -11.88 45.57 -49.72
CA LEU A 228 -11.25 46.19 -48.56
C LEU A 228 -10.20 45.27 -47.89
N LYS A 229 -10.40 43.94 -47.93
CA LYS A 229 -9.39 42.97 -47.48
C LYS A 229 -8.09 43.09 -48.27
N ALA A 230 -8.17 43.28 -49.58
CA ALA A 230 -6.97 43.39 -50.41
C ALA A 230 -6.09 44.60 -50.03
N GLN A 231 -6.71 45.76 -49.81
CA GLN A 231 -6.00 46.98 -49.40
C GLN A 231 -5.44 46.91 -47.97
N LEU A 232 -6.19 46.32 -47.03
CA LEU A 232 -5.73 46.12 -45.65
C LEU A 232 -4.60 45.08 -45.58
N SER A 233 -4.67 44.00 -46.36
CA SER A 233 -3.62 42.98 -46.44
C SER A 233 -2.29 43.56 -46.93
N ALA A 234 -2.31 44.52 -47.87
CA ALA A 234 -1.10 45.21 -48.33
C ALA A 234 -0.46 46.11 -47.26
N LEU A 235 -1.27 46.84 -46.48
CA LEU A 235 -0.79 47.66 -45.35
C LEU A 235 -0.23 46.77 -44.21
N ARG A 236 -0.92 45.67 -43.88
CA ARG A 236 -0.47 44.68 -42.90
C ARG A 236 0.83 43.99 -43.32
N TRP A 237 0.99 43.72 -44.62
CA TRP A 237 2.24 43.17 -45.15
C TRP A 237 3.43 44.10 -44.90
N GLN A 238 3.27 45.42 -45.10
CA GLN A 238 4.34 46.40 -44.83
C GLN A 238 4.72 46.44 -43.33
N ALA A 239 3.73 46.46 -42.43
CA ALA A 239 3.96 46.45 -41.00
C ALA A 239 4.62 45.15 -40.51
N LEU A 240 4.19 43.99 -41.04
CA LEU A 240 4.80 42.69 -40.74
C LEU A 240 6.23 42.60 -41.26
N ASN A 241 6.51 43.17 -42.43
CA ASN A 241 7.85 43.18 -43.01
C ASN A 241 8.86 43.93 -42.13
N GLU A 242 8.44 45.05 -41.53
CA GLU A 242 9.28 45.81 -40.58
C GLU A 242 9.49 45.05 -39.27
N GLN A 243 8.46 44.39 -38.74
CA GLN A 243 8.57 43.57 -37.52
C GLN A 243 9.46 42.34 -37.71
N VAL A 244 9.40 41.68 -38.88
CA VAL A 244 10.29 40.56 -39.23
C VAL A 244 11.76 41.01 -39.17
N GLY A 245 12.08 42.18 -39.73
CA GLY A 245 13.44 42.73 -39.69
C GLY A 245 13.92 43.08 -38.27
N GLN A 246 13.05 43.61 -37.40
CA GLN A 246 13.40 43.89 -36.00
C GLN A 246 13.64 42.61 -35.19
N ARG A 247 12.83 41.57 -35.40
CA ARG A 247 12.95 40.28 -34.69
C ARG A 247 14.19 39.50 -35.12
N GLU A 248 14.57 39.57 -36.39
CA GLU A 248 15.81 38.96 -36.90
C GLU A 248 17.06 39.53 -36.19
N ALA A 249 17.11 40.84 -35.97
CA ALA A 249 18.20 41.48 -35.23
C ALA A 249 18.26 41.07 -33.74
N VAL A 250 17.10 40.86 -33.10
CA VAL A 250 17.03 40.38 -31.70
C VAL A 250 17.51 38.93 -31.59
N ILE A 251 17.10 38.06 -32.52
CA ILE A 251 17.53 36.66 -32.56
C ILE A 251 19.05 36.58 -32.71
N GLY A 252 19.64 37.36 -33.62
CA GLY A 252 21.10 37.39 -33.81
C GLY A 252 21.88 37.80 -32.55
N ASN A 253 21.39 38.79 -31.79
CA ASN A 253 22.03 39.18 -30.53
C ASN A 253 21.91 38.09 -29.45
N GLN A 254 20.76 37.41 -29.35
CA GLN A 254 20.55 36.33 -28.39
C GLN A 254 21.39 35.09 -28.73
N GLU A 255 21.60 34.81 -30.01
CA GLU A 255 22.48 33.74 -30.52
C GLU A 255 23.91 33.88 -29.97
N ILE A 256 24.47 35.09 -30.04
CA ILE A 256 25.81 35.42 -29.52
C ILE A 256 25.87 35.21 -27.99
N THR A 257 24.82 35.62 -27.26
CA THR A 257 24.77 35.42 -25.79
C THR A 257 24.64 33.95 -25.41
N PHE A 258 23.92 33.15 -26.19
CA PHE A 258 23.78 31.72 -25.97
C PHE A 258 25.11 30.99 -26.18
N GLU A 259 25.85 31.30 -27.24
CA GLU A 259 27.17 30.72 -27.48
C GLU A 259 28.17 31.02 -26.34
N ALA A 260 28.14 32.24 -25.79
CA ALA A 260 28.96 32.61 -24.64
C ALA A 260 28.63 31.78 -23.38
N LEU A 261 27.35 31.57 -23.08
CA LEU A 261 26.90 30.77 -21.93
C LEU A 261 27.21 29.27 -22.09
N VAL A 262 27.12 28.74 -23.32
CA VAL A 262 27.52 27.35 -23.62
C VAL A 262 29.04 27.16 -23.45
N ALA A 263 29.85 28.14 -23.81
CA ALA A 263 31.29 28.11 -23.55
C ALA A 263 31.61 28.16 -22.04
N GLU A 264 30.89 28.97 -21.27
CA GLU A 264 31.02 29.03 -19.81
C GLU A 264 30.62 27.71 -19.13
N GLN A 265 29.54 27.08 -19.59
CA GLN A 265 29.11 25.75 -19.12
C GLN A 265 30.20 24.69 -19.36
N ARG A 266 30.76 24.62 -20.57
CA ARG A 266 31.83 23.67 -20.91
C ARG A 266 33.09 23.87 -20.07
N ASN A 267 33.43 25.12 -19.75
CA ASN A 267 34.55 25.43 -18.87
C ASN A 267 34.29 24.98 -17.43
N ALA A 268 33.07 25.13 -16.92
CA ALA A 268 32.67 24.64 -15.61
C ALA A 268 32.66 23.10 -15.55
N ASP A 269 32.17 22.42 -16.60
CA ASP A 269 32.21 20.96 -16.70
C ASP A 269 33.65 20.41 -16.68
N ALA A 270 34.56 21.05 -17.43
CA ALA A 270 35.97 20.68 -17.42
C ALA A 270 36.66 20.92 -16.05
N ALA A 271 36.20 21.92 -15.28
CA ALA A 271 36.68 22.17 -13.93
C ALA A 271 36.13 21.13 -12.93
N ILE A 272 34.85 20.74 -13.05
CA ILE A 272 34.21 19.71 -12.22
C ILE A 272 34.94 18.37 -12.36
N GLU A 273 35.25 17.94 -13.59
CA GLU A 273 35.97 16.67 -13.80
C GLU A 273 37.36 16.67 -13.14
N ARG A 274 38.12 17.76 -13.26
CA ARG A 274 39.42 17.89 -12.56
C ARG A 274 39.29 17.88 -11.04
N LEU A 275 38.25 18.52 -10.50
CA LEU A 275 37.97 18.55 -9.06
C LEU A 275 37.47 17.19 -8.54
N ARG A 276 36.76 16.40 -9.36
CA ARG A 276 36.32 15.04 -9.01
C ARG A 276 37.49 14.07 -8.86
N ASP A 277 38.44 14.12 -9.78
CA ASP A 277 39.66 13.32 -9.69
C ASP A 277 40.45 13.67 -8.42
N GLY A 278 40.62 14.97 -8.14
CA GLY A 278 41.27 15.44 -6.90
C GLY A 278 40.51 15.06 -5.63
N HIS A 279 39.17 15.10 -5.65
CA HIS A 279 38.34 14.66 -4.53
C HIS A 279 38.46 13.15 -4.28
N HIS A 280 38.53 12.33 -5.33
CA HIS A 280 38.71 10.88 -5.20
C HIS A 280 40.03 10.54 -4.48
N ASP A 281 41.13 11.15 -4.90
CA ASP A 281 42.45 10.96 -4.28
C ASP A 281 42.46 11.40 -2.80
N LEU A 282 41.80 12.52 -2.47
CA LEU A 282 41.68 13.00 -1.10
C LEU A 282 40.78 12.09 -0.25
N SER A 283 39.71 11.54 -0.82
CA SER A 283 38.82 10.60 -0.15
C SER A 283 39.52 9.27 0.16
N GLU A 284 40.34 8.73 -0.74
CA GLU A 284 41.13 7.52 -0.46
C GLU A 284 42.13 7.77 0.68
N ARG A 285 42.81 8.92 0.68
CA ARG A 285 43.71 9.32 1.76
C ARG A 285 42.99 9.46 3.10
N PHE A 286 41.82 10.10 3.11
CA PHE A 286 40.99 10.22 4.32
C PHE A 286 40.60 8.84 4.87
N ASN A 287 40.10 7.93 4.02
CA ASN A 287 39.70 6.58 4.43
C ASN A 287 40.88 5.77 4.99
N LEU A 288 42.07 5.88 4.38
CA LEU A 288 43.28 5.20 4.85
C LEU A 288 43.73 5.72 6.23
N VAL A 289 43.63 7.03 6.48
CA VAL A 289 43.97 7.63 7.78
C VAL A 289 42.92 7.28 8.83
N GLN A 290 41.64 7.32 8.47
CA GLN A 290 40.52 6.95 9.33
C GLN A 290 40.60 5.48 9.78
N GLY A 291 40.96 4.56 8.87
CA GLY A 291 41.20 3.16 9.21
C GLY A 291 42.33 2.97 10.23
N ARG A 292 43.43 3.71 10.07
CA ARG A 292 44.55 3.74 11.04
C ARG A 292 44.13 4.33 12.40
N PHE A 293 43.28 5.35 12.41
CA PHE A 293 42.77 5.94 13.65
C PHE A 293 41.96 4.93 14.48
N TYR A 294 41.04 4.19 13.83
CA TYR A 294 40.23 3.19 14.50
C TYR A 294 41.04 1.97 14.97
N SER A 295 42.04 1.52 14.21
CA SER A 295 42.90 0.41 14.63
C SER A 295 43.67 0.77 15.91
N VAL A 296 44.24 1.98 15.96
CA VAL A 296 44.96 2.46 17.16
C VAL A 296 44.00 2.64 18.34
N GLY A 297 42.79 3.15 18.10
CA GLY A 297 41.73 3.23 19.13
C GLY A 297 41.35 1.86 19.70
N GLY A 298 41.26 0.82 18.86
CA GLY A 298 41.01 -0.55 19.29
C GLY A 298 42.16 -1.16 20.10
N ASP A 299 43.41 -0.84 19.76
CA ASP A 299 44.58 -1.25 20.52
C ASP A 299 44.63 -0.60 21.90
N ILE A 300 44.31 0.70 21.98
CA ILE A 300 44.21 1.45 23.25
C ILE A 300 43.15 0.82 24.16
N ALA A 301 41.95 0.58 23.65
CA ALA A 301 40.86 0.03 24.45
C ALA A 301 41.21 -1.36 25.04
N ARG A 302 41.90 -2.22 24.27
CA ARG A 302 42.38 -3.52 24.77
C ARG A 302 43.38 -3.37 25.90
N VAL A 303 44.30 -2.42 25.80
CA VAL A 303 45.32 -2.17 26.83
C VAL A 303 44.70 -1.53 28.07
N GLU A 304 43.81 -0.55 27.91
CA GLU A 304 43.07 0.10 29.01
C GLU A 304 42.22 -0.89 29.80
N GLN A 305 41.48 -1.78 29.12
CA GLN A 305 40.72 -2.84 29.76
C GLN A 305 41.62 -3.78 30.57
N SER A 306 42.79 -4.12 30.02
CA SER A 306 43.77 -4.96 30.72
C SER A 306 44.34 -4.27 31.98
N ILE A 307 44.61 -2.96 31.90
CA ILE A 307 45.04 -2.14 33.04
C ILE A 307 43.92 -2.04 34.08
N GLN A 308 42.68 -1.83 33.68
CA GLN A 308 41.54 -1.69 34.59
C GLN A 308 41.30 -2.99 35.37
N HIS A 309 41.32 -4.15 34.69
CA HIS A 309 41.21 -5.45 35.36
C HIS A 309 42.37 -5.68 36.34
N GLY A 310 43.60 -5.32 35.97
CA GLY A 310 44.75 -5.40 36.88
C GLY A 310 44.63 -4.47 38.10
N GLN A 311 44.15 -3.23 37.91
CA GLN A 311 43.94 -2.28 39.01
C GLN A 311 42.82 -2.73 39.95
N GLN A 312 41.74 -3.29 39.41
CA GLN A 312 40.64 -3.82 40.22
C GLN A 312 41.12 -4.99 41.09
N ARG A 313 41.97 -5.86 40.53
CA ARG A 313 42.60 -6.97 41.28
C ARG A 313 43.54 -6.46 42.37
N LEU A 314 44.36 -5.45 42.11
CA LEU A 314 45.23 -4.84 43.13
C LEU A 314 44.44 -4.13 44.23
N ARG A 315 43.37 -3.39 43.90
CA ARG A 315 42.49 -2.75 44.90
C ARG A 315 41.81 -3.78 45.78
N GLN A 316 41.32 -4.87 45.20
CA GLN A 316 40.71 -5.97 45.95
C GLN A 316 41.72 -6.56 46.95
N LEU A 317 42.96 -6.85 46.51
CA LEU A 317 44.01 -7.34 47.39
C LEU A 317 44.42 -6.31 48.47
N GLN A 318 44.39 -5.01 48.17
CA GLN A 318 44.69 -3.93 49.14
C GLN A 318 43.59 -3.80 50.20
N ASP A 319 42.32 -3.92 49.80
CA ASP A 319 41.20 -3.86 50.73
C ASP A 319 41.17 -5.11 51.61
N ASP A 320 41.41 -6.30 51.04
CA ASP A 320 41.57 -7.56 51.77
C ASP A 320 42.72 -7.47 52.81
N LEU A 321 43.83 -6.81 52.44
CA LEU A 321 44.97 -6.60 53.34
C LEU A 321 44.63 -5.63 54.49
N LYS A 322 43.94 -4.52 54.21
CA LYS A 322 43.50 -3.55 55.24
C LYS A 322 42.48 -4.18 56.19
N GLU A 323 41.57 -4.99 55.68
CA GLU A 323 40.59 -5.69 56.49
C GLU A 323 41.26 -6.71 57.41
N ALA A 324 42.20 -7.49 56.88
CA ALA A 324 43.01 -8.41 57.69
C ALA A 324 43.82 -7.69 58.78
N GLU A 325 44.39 -6.52 58.48
CA GLU A 325 45.17 -5.75 59.45
C GLU A 325 44.32 -5.09 60.54
N ARG A 326 43.13 -4.57 60.20
CA ARG A 326 42.17 -4.07 61.19
C ARG A 326 41.69 -5.19 62.12
N ALA A 327 41.30 -6.32 61.56
CA ALA A 327 40.87 -7.47 62.33
C ALA A 327 41.96 -7.95 63.30
N ARG A 328 43.24 -7.88 62.89
CA ARG A 328 44.38 -8.22 63.74
C ARG A 328 44.52 -7.25 64.93
N LEU A 329 44.48 -5.95 64.68
CA LEU A 329 44.65 -4.92 65.73
C LEU A 329 43.51 -4.95 66.76
N GLU A 330 42.27 -5.15 66.32
CA GLU A 330 41.13 -5.31 67.21
C GLU A 330 41.28 -6.55 68.09
N THR A 331 41.66 -7.68 67.50
CA THR A 331 41.92 -8.94 68.22
C THR A 331 43.02 -8.77 69.28
N GLU A 332 44.10 -8.05 68.95
CA GLU A 332 45.23 -7.78 69.85
C GLU A 332 44.84 -6.90 71.06
N SER A 333 43.93 -5.93 70.87
CA SER A 333 43.38 -5.12 71.98
C SER A 333 42.48 -5.94 72.91
N HIS A 334 41.65 -6.84 72.37
CA HIS A 334 40.77 -7.69 73.17
C HIS A 334 41.56 -8.68 74.04
N LEU A 335 42.65 -9.23 73.50
CA LEU A 335 43.57 -10.10 74.24
C LEU A 335 44.17 -9.42 75.50
N GLY A 336 44.50 -8.13 75.41
CA GLY A 336 45.04 -7.38 76.55
C GLY A 336 44.03 -7.20 77.69
N HIS A 337 42.76 -6.95 77.36
CA HIS A 337 41.69 -6.77 78.35
C HIS A 337 41.37 -8.07 79.09
N ASP A 338 41.17 -9.16 78.35
CA ASP A 338 40.74 -10.44 78.90
C ASP A 338 41.81 -11.07 79.81
N ARG A 339 43.11 -10.86 79.52
CA ARG A 339 44.20 -11.30 80.41
C ARG A 339 44.12 -10.67 81.82
N THR A 340 43.73 -9.40 81.88
CA THR A 340 43.66 -8.67 83.16
C THR A 340 42.47 -9.11 84.00
N LEU A 341 41.31 -9.32 83.34
CA LEU A 341 40.09 -9.78 83.98
C LEU A 341 40.23 -11.20 84.57
N LEU A 342 40.92 -12.09 83.85
CA LEU A 342 41.11 -13.48 84.25
C LEU A 342 41.91 -13.60 85.56
N LEU A 343 42.96 -12.78 85.75
CA LEU A 343 43.73 -12.74 86.99
C LEU A 343 42.86 -12.37 88.20
N THR A 344 41.98 -11.38 88.07
CA THR A 344 41.13 -10.93 89.18
C THR A 344 40.08 -11.96 89.59
N LEU A 345 39.53 -12.70 88.63
CA LEU A 345 38.54 -13.74 88.90
C LEU A 345 39.17 -14.97 89.56
N GLY A 346 40.44 -15.26 89.29
CA GLY A 346 41.15 -16.39 89.90
C GLY A 346 41.31 -16.25 91.42
N GLU A 347 41.65 -15.06 91.90
CA GLU A 347 41.85 -14.79 93.34
C GLU A 347 40.55 -14.95 94.17
N GLU A 348 39.39 -14.60 93.61
CA GLU A 348 38.09 -14.76 94.30
C GLU A 348 37.63 -16.23 94.38
N LEU A 349 38.04 -17.07 93.43
CA LEU A 349 37.67 -18.48 93.37
C LEU A 349 38.38 -19.34 94.41
N ASP A 350 39.64 -19.03 94.70
CA ASP A 350 40.44 -19.77 95.68
C ASP A 350 39.93 -19.61 97.12
N LEU A 351 39.19 -18.54 97.42
CA LEU A 351 38.63 -18.28 98.75
C LEU A 351 37.33 -19.05 99.03
N LEU A 352 36.41 -19.12 98.06
CA LEU A 352 35.04 -19.62 98.27
C LEU A 352 34.90 -21.13 98.06
N THR A 353 35.83 -21.76 97.35
CA THR A 353 35.79 -23.18 96.96
C THR A 353 35.62 -24.19 98.12
N PRO A 354 36.38 -24.14 99.24
CA PRO A 354 36.26 -25.15 100.30
C PRO A 354 34.94 -25.07 101.10
N GLU A 355 34.30 -23.90 101.16
CA GLU A 355 33.02 -23.72 101.84
C GLU A 355 31.85 -24.35 101.04
N GLN A 356 31.98 -24.39 99.71
CA GLN A 356 31.03 -25.06 98.83
C GLN A 356 31.07 -26.59 98.99
N GLU A 357 32.25 -27.19 99.16
CA GLU A 357 32.39 -28.64 99.21
C GLU A 357 31.61 -29.25 100.40
N VAL A 358 31.63 -28.60 101.55
CA VAL A 358 30.93 -29.06 102.75
C VAL A 358 29.40 -28.97 102.60
N THR A 359 28.91 -27.87 102.01
CA THR A 359 27.47 -27.67 101.81
C THR A 359 26.93 -28.52 100.65
N SER A 360 27.74 -28.73 99.61
CA SER A 360 27.44 -29.63 98.49
C SER A 360 27.27 -31.07 98.96
N ALA A 361 28.18 -31.60 99.79
CA ALA A 361 28.08 -32.98 100.28
C ALA A 361 26.76 -33.28 101.01
N ALA A 362 26.29 -32.34 101.85
CA ALA A 362 25.00 -32.50 102.55
C ALA A 362 23.79 -32.37 101.61
N ALA A 363 23.88 -31.52 100.58
CA ALA A 363 22.86 -31.43 99.55
C ALA A 363 22.86 -32.64 98.62
N GLU A 364 24.02 -33.23 98.31
CA GLU A 364 24.18 -34.42 97.49
C GLU A 364 23.58 -35.66 98.16
N GLU A 365 23.75 -35.83 99.47
CA GLU A 365 23.17 -36.97 100.17
C GLU A 365 21.63 -36.92 100.18
N ALA A 366 21.06 -35.74 100.45
CA ALA A 366 19.61 -35.55 100.43
C ALA A 366 19.04 -35.52 98.99
N ALA A 367 19.79 -34.95 98.05
CA ALA A 367 19.46 -34.98 96.62
C ALA A 367 19.53 -36.40 96.07
N ALA A 368 20.47 -37.25 96.48
CA ALA A 368 20.53 -38.64 96.03
C ALA A 368 19.30 -39.44 96.45
N ALA A 369 18.80 -39.23 97.68
CA ALA A 369 17.56 -39.84 98.14
C ALA A 369 16.33 -39.30 97.37
N LEU A 370 16.26 -37.98 97.17
CA LEU A 370 15.18 -37.37 96.39
C LEU A 370 15.24 -37.81 94.94
N GLU A 371 16.41 -37.80 94.34
CA GLU A 371 16.70 -38.23 93.00
C GLU A 371 16.35 -39.70 92.85
N GLU A 372 16.62 -40.60 93.79
CA GLU A 372 16.17 -41.99 93.68
C GLU A 372 14.63 -42.11 93.61
N SER A 373 13.89 -41.25 94.33
CA SER A 373 12.43 -41.27 94.30
C SER A 373 11.81 -40.45 93.15
N GLU A 374 12.43 -39.32 92.79
CA GLU A 374 12.10 -38.48 91.63
C GLU A 374 12.44 -39.22 90.36
N THR A 375 13.56 -39.92 90.25
CA THR A 375 13.91 -40.80 89.12
C THR A 375 12.95 -41.97 89.02
N SER A 376 12.46 -42.53 90.13
CA SER A 376 11.45 -43.58 90.02
C SER A 376 10.12 -43.02 89.50
N MET A 377 9.69 -41.84 89.98
CA MET A 377 8.46 -41.18 89.52
C MET A 377 8.59 -40.55 88.13
N HIS A 378 9.76 -40.00 87.78
CA HIS A 378 10.12 -39.48 86.47
C HIS A 378 10.37 -40.60 85.49
N ALA A 379 10.96 -41.74 85.87
CA ALA A 379 11.03 -42.89 84.98
C ALA A 379 9.63 -43.37 84.64
N TRP A 380 8.72 -43.38 85.60
CA TRP A 380 7.31 -43.65 85.32
C TRP A 380 6.65 -42.55 84.48
N GLN A 381 6.88 -41.27 84.80
CA GLN A 381 6.24 -40.15 84.12
C GLN A 381 6.82 -39.91 82.72
N GLU A 382 8.09 -40.18 82.50
CA GLU A 382 8.72 -40.28 81.19
C GLU A 382 8.20 -41.51 80.47
N GLN A 383 8.06 -42.67 81.11
CA GLN A 383 7.41 -43.81 80.46
C GLN A 383 5.97 -43.47 80.05
N TRP A 384 5.25 -42.68 80.85
CA TRP A 384 3.88 -42.25 80.60
C TRP A 384 3.76 -41.10 79.57
N ASP A 385 4.64 -40.11 79.63
CA ASP A 385 4.66 -38.95 78.74
C ASP A 385 5.31 -39.33 77.41
N THR A 386 6.35 -40.15 77.41
CA THR A 386 6.87 -40.82 76.21
C THR A 386 5.76 -41.66 75.62
N PHE A 387 5.09 -42.50 76.40
CA PHE A 387 3.94 -43.25 75.90
C PHE A 387 2.82 -42.35 75.35
N ASN A 388 2.47 -41.23 76.00
CA ASN A 388 1.42 -40.33 75.49
C ASN A 388 1.87 -39.53 74.27
N LEU A 389 3.14 -39.14 74.18
CA LEU A 389 3.73 -38.48 73.00
C LEU A 389 3.83 -39.47 71.84
N THR A 390 4.32 -40.68 72.12
CA THR A 390 4.43 -41.76 71.13
C THR A 390 3.09 -42.33 70.74
N ALA A 391 2.05 -42.25 71.57
CA ALA A 391 0.69 -42.68 71.22
C ALA A 391 -0.15 -41.54 70.60
N ALA A 392 0.20 -40.27 70.87
CA ALA A 392 -0.41 -39.12 70.20
C ALA A 392 0.12 -38.95 68.77
N GLU A 393 1.37 -39.33 68.50
CA GLU A 393 1.99 -39.14 67.20
C GLU A 393 1.36 -40.01 66.10
N PRO A 394 1.18 -41.34 66.26
CA PRO A 394 0.45 -42.19 65.31
C PRO A 394 -0.97 -41.69 65.10
N ARG A 395 -1.65 -41.23 66.16
CA ARG A 395 -3.01 -40.70 66.05
C ARG A 395 -3.06 -39.41 65.23
N ARG A 396 -2.16 -38.47 65.49
CA ARG A 396 -2.04 -37.21 64.76
C ARG A 396 -1.58 -37.44 63.33
N GLN A 397 -0.64 -38.34 63.10
CA GLN A 397 -0.18 -38.75 61.78
C GLN A 397 -1.32 -39.38 60.99
N SER A 398 -2.14 -40.25 61.59
CA SER A 398 -3.31 -40.83 60.94
C SER A 398 -4.30 -39.75 60.46
N GLU A 399 -4.66 -38.78 61.32
CA GLU A 399 -5.56 -37.69 60.96
C GLU A 399 -4.97 -36.76 59.87
N VAL A 400 -3.67 -36.43 59.97
CA VAL A 400 -2.97 -35.59 59.00
C VAL A 400 -2.85 -36.28 57.64
N GLN A 401 -2.49 -37.56 57.62
CA GLN A 401 -2.34 -38.30 56.37
C GLN A 401 -3.70 -38.55 55.69
N GLN A 402 -4.78 -38.79 56.45
CA GLN A 402 -6.14 -38.85 55.88
C GLN A 402 -6.55 -37.54 55.21
N SER A 403 -6.32 -36.40 55.88
CA SER A 403 -6.60 -35.09 55.29
C SER A 403 -5.72 -34.80 54.08
N ARG A 404 -4.45 -35.22 54.10
CA ARG A 404 -3.50 -35.02 53.00
C ARG A 404 -3.88 -35.86 51.79
N ILE A 405 -4.25 -37.12 51.97
CA ILE A 405 -4.73 -38.00 50.90
C ILE A 405 -5.96 -37.39 50.22
N GLN A 406 -6.95 -36.91 50.99
CA GLN A 406 -8.15 -36.30 50.43
C GLN A 406 -7.86 -35.04 49.60
N GLN A 407 -6.91 -34.20 50.05
CA GLN A 407 -6.47 -33.01 49.29
C GLN A 407 -5.73 -33.40 48.00
N LEU A 408 -4.81 -34.36 48.06
CA LEU A 408 -4.06 -34.82 46.89
C LEU A 408 -4.98 -35.52 45.86
N GLU A 409 -5.98 -36.28 46.31
CA GLU A 409 -6.97 -36.91 45.43
C GLU A 409 -7.82 -35.89 44.67
N THR A 410 -8.30 -34.85 45.34
CA THR A 410 -9.02 -33.75 44.67
C THR A 410 -8.13 -32.93 43.72
N SER A 411 -6.84 -32.78 44.03
CA SER A 411 -5.84 -32.19 43.13
C SER A 411 -5.67 -33.04 41.85
N MET A 412 -5.53 -34.36 42.02
CA MET A 412 -5.36 -35.32 40.93
C MET A 412 -6.56 -35.36 39.98
N GLU A 413 -7.79 -35.24 40.49
CA GLU A 413 -9.01 -35.14 39.67
C GLU A 413 -9.03 -33.87 38.80
N ARG A 414 -8.66 -32.71 39.37
CA ARG A 414 -8.59 -31.44 38.63
C ARG A 414 -7.54 -31.48 37.52
N LEU A 415 -6.37 -32.05 37.81
CA LEU A 415 -5.30 -32.23 36.82
C LEU A 415 -5.73 -33.18 35.69
N ALA A 416 -6.46 -34.26 36.03
CA ALA A 416 -6.97 -35.20 35.04
C ALA A 416 -8.00 -34.58 34.09
N GLU A 417 -8.94 -33.77 34.62
CA GLU A 417 -9.95 -33.09 33.82
C GLU A 417 -9.31 -32.05 32.87
N ARG A 418 -8.31 -31.31 33.36
CA ARG A 418 -7.55 -30.36 32.55
C ARG A 418 -6.75 -31.03 31.44
N GLN A 419 -6.08 -32.14 31.73
CA GLN A 419 -5.34 -32.92 30.72
C GLN A 419 -6.27 -33.47 29.63
N LYS A 420 -7.45 -33.96 30.00
CA LYS A 420 -8.45 -34.44 29.03
C LYS A 420 -8.89 -33.33 28.07
N ARG A 421 -9.17 -32.13 28.59
CA ARG A 421 -9.60 -30.98 27.79
C ARG A 421 -8.52 -30.52 26.79
N LEU A 422 -7.26 -30.42 27.23
CA LEU A 422 -6.14 -30.06 26.35
C LEU A 422 -5.84 -31.16 25.33
N GLY A 423 -6.05 -32.43 25.69
CA GLY A 423 -5.94 -33.56 24.76
C GLY A 423 -7.00 -33.54 23.66
N GLU A 424 -8.24 -33.18 23.99
CA GLU A 424 -9.32 -33.00 23.00
C GLU A 424 -9.04 -31.81 22.05
N GLU A 425 -8.49 -30.71 22.57
CA GLU A 425 -8.07 -29.55 21.76
C GLU A 425 -6.92 -29.92 20.79
N ARG A 426 -5.93 -30.69 21.26
CA ARG A 426 -4.82 -31.22 20.43
C ARG A 426 -5.34 -32.15 19.33
N ALA A 427 -6.30 -33.02 19.65
CA ALA A 427 -6.87 -33.95 18.68
C ALA A 427 -7.64 -33.22 17.56
N LEU A 428 -8.38 -32.16 17.90
CA LEU A 428 -9.06 -31.33 16.90
C LEU A 428 -8.09 -30.65 15.93
N LEU A 429 -6.93 -30.22 16.42
CA LEU A 429 -5.87 -29.57 15.63
C LEU A 429 -5.04 -30.54 14.78
N SER A 430 -5.19 -31.86 14.98
CA SER A 430 -4.47 -32.89 14.22
C SER A 430 -5.13 -33.28 12.90
N ALA A 431 -6.37 -32.82 12.67
CA ALA A 431 -7.16 -33.14 11.50
C ALA A 431 -7.34 -31.90 10.60
N ASP A 432 -6.31 -31.53 9.82
CA ASP A 432 -6.47 -30.54 8.75
C ASP A 432 -5.64 -30.90 7.48
N PRO A 433 -6.21 -30.75 6.26
CA PRO A 433 -5.60 -31.11 4.98
C PRO A 433 -4.75 -29.98 4.37
N GLU A 434 -4.15 -29.11 5.19
CA GLU A 434 -3.44 -27.90 4.71
C GLU A 434 -2.16 -28.25 3.93
N ASP A 435 -1.49 -29.35 4.26
CA ASP A 435 -0.29 -29.81 3.52
C ASP A 435 -0.60 -30.16 2.05
N ALA A 436 -1.77 -30.73 1.77
CA ALA A 436 -2.20 -31.05 0.41
C ALA A 436 -2.49 -29.77 -0.41
N ALA A 437 -3.06 -28.75 0.23
CA ALA A 437 -3.30 -27.45 -0.39
C ALA A 437 -1.99 -26.69 -0.67
N ILE A 438 -1.01 -26.78 0.25
CA ILE A 438 0.33 -26.21 0.07
C ILE A 438 1.09 -26.93 -1.06
N MET A 439 0.97 -28.26 -1.17
CA MET A 439 1.57 -29.01 -2.30
C MET A 439 0.95 -28.59 -3.64
N ALA A 440 -0.37 -28.50 -3.73
CA ALA A 440 -1.06 -28.06 -4.96
C ALA A 440 -0.67 -26.63 -5.37
N LEU A 441 -0.54 -25.71 -4.41
CA LEU A 441 -0.09 -24.33 -4.67
C LEU A 441 1.37 -24.27 -5.12
N ASN A 442 2.26 -25.12 -4.59
CA ASN A 442 3.64 -25.21 -5.06
C ASN A 442 3.71 -25.74 -6.50
N GLU A 443 2.88 -26.71 -6.86
CA GLU A 443 2.84 -27.26 -8.22
C GLU A 443 2.34 -26.21 -9.24
N GLN A 444 1.27 -25.48 -8.91
CA GLN A 444 0.79 -24.34 -9.71
C GLN A 444 1.83 -23.23 -9.83
N LEU A 445 2.60 -22.96 -8.76
CA LEU A 445 3.65 -21.96 -8.80
C LEU A 445 4.82 -22.38 -9.71
N ALA A 446 5.19 -23.66 -9.69
CA ALA A 446 6.22 -24.20 -10.57
C ALA A 446 5.79 -24.15 -12.06
N GLU A 447 4.52 -24.43 -12.34
CA GLU A 447 3.96 -24.32 -13.70
C GLU A 447 3.98 -22.86 -14.19
N SER A 448 3.59 -21.91 -13.34
CA SER A 448 3.65 -20.46 -13.64
C SER A 448 5.09 -19.92 -13.77
N GLU A 449 6.05 -20.50 -13.04
CA GLU A 449 7.48 -20.16 -13.20
C GLU A 449 8.02 -20.59 -14.56
N ALA A 450 7.66 -21.78 -15.03
CA ALA A 450 8.04 -22.28 -16.35
C ALA A 450 7.42 -21.45 -17.49
N THR A 451 6.14 -21.10 -17.40
CA THR A 451 5.48 -20.26 -18.42
C THR A 451 6.10 -18.87 -18.50
N LEU A 452 6.51 -18.30 -17.36
CA LEU A 452 7.15 -16.99 -17.30
C LEU A 452 8.56 -17.01 -17.90
N GLU A 453 9.35 -18.08 -17.67
CA GLU A 453 10.64 -18.28 -18.34
C GLU A 453 10.50 -18.44 -19.87
N ASP A 454 9.51 -19.21 -20.33
CA ASP A 454 9.23 -19.38 -21.76
C ASP A 454 8.84 -18.05 -22.45
N LEU A 455 8.01 -17.24 -21.78
CA LEU A 455 7.61 -15.93 -22.25
C LEU A 455 8.78 -14.93 -22.26
N GLN A 456 9.68 -14.97 -21.27
CA GLN A 456 10.88 -14.14 -21.22
C GLN A 456 11.85 -14.49 -22.35
N THR A 457 12.04 -15.78 -22.60
CA THR A 457 12.89 -16.27 -23.71
C THR A 457 12.31 -15.83 -25.06
N SER A 458 10.98 -15.88 -25.20
CA SER A 458 10.27 -15.41 -26.40
C SER A 458 10.39 -13.89 -26.60
N GLU A 459 10.40 -13.11 -25.53
CA GLU A 459 10.59 -11.64 -25.58
C GLU A 459 12.03 -11.27 -25.97
N GLN A 460 13.03 -11.97 -25.42
CA GLN A 460 14.44 -11.80 -25.79
C GLN A 460 14.68 -12.10 -27.28
N ALA A 461 14.15 -13.22 -27.79
CA ALA A 461 14.26 -13.57 -29.21
C ALA A 461 13.61 -12.50 -30.12
N GLN A 462 12.53 -11.85 -29.66
CA GLN A 462 11.89 -10.75 -30.38
C GLN A 462 12.70 -9.45 -30.34
N VAL A 463 13.38 -9.16 -29.24
CA VAL A 463 14.28 -8.01 -29.12
C VAL A 463 15.48 -8.18 -30.06
N GLU A 464 16.10 -9.35 -30.10
CA GLU A 464 17.22 -9.65 -31.02
C GLU A 464 16.80 -9.48 -32.48
N LYS A 465 15.61 -9.97 -32.84
CA LYS A 465 15.06 -9.82 -34.19
C LYS A 465 14.78 -8.36 -34.56
N LEU A 466 14.33 -7.54 -33.60
CA LEU A 466 14.14 -6.11 -33.80
C LEU A 466 15.46 -5.36 -33.97
N GLU A 467 16.53 -5.76 -33.27
CA GLU A 467 17.86 -5.19 -33.45
C GLU A 467 18.44 -5.49 -34.84
N GLN A 468 18.29 -6.73 -35.32
CA GLN A 468 18.66 -7.10 -36.70
C GLN A 468 17.90 -6.25 -37.73
N LEU A 469 16.58 -6.14 -37.58
CA LEU A 469 15.74 -5.33 -38.48
C LEU A 469 16.12 -3.84 -38.46
N ARG A 470 16.52 -3.29 -37.30
CA ARG A 470 17.02 -1.91 -37.21
C ARG A 470 18.32 -1.72 -37.98
N GLN A 471 19.24 -2.68 -37.91
CA GLN A 471 20.48 -2.63 -38.68
C GLN A 471 20.21 -2.70 -40.19
N GLU A 472 19.35 -3.61 -40.63
CA GLU A 472 18.93 -3.73 -42.03
C GLU A 472 18.27 -2.44 -42.55
N LEU A 473 17.39 -1.83 -41.73
CA LEU A 473 16.70 -0.60 -42.07
C LEU A 473 17.67 0.60 -42.16
N GLN A 474 18.68 0.65 -41.28
CA GLN A 474 19.73 1.67 -41.34
C GLN A 474 20.60 1.50 -42.59
N GLN A 475 20.98 0.27 -42.95
CA GLN A 475 21.74 -0.02 -44.17
C GLN A 475 20.96 0.36 -45.42
N ALA A 476 19.69 -0.04 -45.52
CA ALA A 476 18.82 0.31 -46.64
C ALA A 476 18.60 1.83 -46.76
N LEU A 477 18.47 2.55 -45.64
CA LEU A 477 18.34 4.02 -45.63
C LEU A 477 19.61 4.70 -46.16
N THR A 478 20.78 4.24 -45.73
CA THR A 478 22.05 4.77 -46.23
C THR A 478 22.24 4.50 -47.72
N ALA A 479 21.87 3.31 -48.20
CA ALA A 479 21.93 2.94 -49.60
C ALA A 479 20.99 3.82 -50.46
N GLN A 480 19.77 4.09 -49.98
CA GLN A 480 18.82 4.98 -50.64
C GLN A 480 19.37 6.41 -50.74
N GLN A 481 19.93 6.96 -49.64
CA GLN A 481 20.51 8.31 -49.63
C GLN A 481 21.69 8.42 -50.61
N THR A 482 22.54 7.41 -50.70
CA THR A 482 23.63 7.39 -51.69
C THR A 482 23.10 7.34 -53.11
N ALA A 483 22.13 6.48 -53.41
CA ALA A 483 21.54 6.36 -54.74
C ALA A 483 20.79 7.64 -55.17
N GLN A 484 20.06 8.29 -54.26
CA GLN A 484 19.42 9.59 -54.50
C GLN A 484 20.46 10.70 -54.75
N GLY A 485 21.55 10.72 -53.99
CA GLY A 485 22.66 11.66 -54.20
C GLY A 485 23.34 11.48 -55.55
N ASP A 486 23.53 10.23 -56.00
CA ASP A 486 24.07 9.91 -57.32
C ASP A 486 23.12 10.34 -58.44
N LEU A 487 21.81 10.05 -58.30
CA LEU A 487 20.79 10.47 -59.24
C LEU A 487 20.71 12.00 -59.35
N GLN A 488 20.82 12.73 -58.23
CA GLN A 488 20.83 14.20 -58.24
C GLN A 488 22.06 14.78 -58.95
N ARG A 489 23.24 14.16 -58.77
CA ARG A 489 24.46 14.54 -59.49
C ARG A 489 24.34 14.27 -60.99
N LEU A 490 23.82 13.11 -61.37
CA LEU A 490 23.56 12.75 -62.77
C LEU A 490 22.57 13.72 -63.42
N ASN A 491 21.45 14.03 -62.75
CA ASN A 491 20.47 15.01 -63.22
C ASN A 491 21.08 16.40 -63.41
N GLY A 492 21.92 16.86 -62.47
CA GLY A 492 22.63 18.13 -62.60
C GLY A 492 23.62 18.17 -63.78
N ARG A 493 24.29 17.04 -64.06
CA ARG A 493 25.20 16.92 -65.21
C ARG A 493 24.44 16.85 -66.53
N LEU A 494 23.35 16.08 -66.60
CA LEU A 494 22.47 16.01 -67.76
C LEU A 494 21.90 17.38 -68.10
N ALA A 495 21.30 18.08 -67.13
CA ALA A 495 20.72 19.41 -67.35
C ALA A 495 21.74 20.43 -67.85
N SER A 496 23.00 20.37 -67.37
CA SER A 496 24.05 21.29 -67.84
C SER A 496 24.53 20.96 -69.26
N LEU A 497 24.67 19.67 -69.60
CA LEU A 497 25.02 19.23 -70.96
C LEU A 497 23.88 19.51 -71.95
N GLU A 498 22.62 19.27 -71.57
CA GLU A 498 21.43 19.57 -72.37
C GLU A 498 21.30 21.08 -72.65
N ALA A 499 21.54 21.93 -71.64
CA ALA A 499 21.55 23.39 -71.82
C ALA A 499 22.65 23.83 -72.80
N LEU A 500 23.84 23.22 -72.74
CA LEU A 500 24.93 23.46 -73.69
C LEU A 500 24.65 22.91 -75.09
N GLN A 501 23.92 21.79 -75.21
CA GLN A 501 23.45 21.19 -76.46
C GLN A 501 22.44 22.11 -77.15
N GLN A 502 21.44 22.58 -76.41
CA GLN A 502 20.42 23.52 -76.90
C GLN A 502 21.02 24.85 -77.33
N ALA A 503 21.98 25.39 -76.57
CA ALA A 503 22.67 26.62 -76.94
C ALA A 503 23.52 26.48 -78.22
N ALA A 504 24.05 25.29 -78.52
CA ALA A 504 24.83 25.02 -79.73
C ALA A 504 23.95 24.71 -80.97
N LEU A 505 22.72 24.25 -80.76
CA LEU A 505 21.73 23.97 -81.80
C LEU A 505 20.71 25.10 -82.01
N ASP A 506 20.84 26.22 -81.29
CA ASP A 506 19.96 27.39 -81.41
C ASP A 506 20.11 28.02 -82.81
N PRO A 507 19.05 28.01 -83.65
CA PRO A 507 19.13 28.48 -85.03
C PRO A 507 19.15 30.03 -85.15
N GLY A 508 19.16 30.75 -84.03
CA GLY A 508 19.10 32.22 -83.97
C GLY A 508 17.68 32.77 -84.14
N THR A 509 17.46 34.02 -83.68
CA THR A 509 16.12 34.61 -83.53
C THR A 509 15.30 34.65 -84.83
N GLY A 510 15.89 35.04 -85.97
CA GLY A 510 15.18 35.13 -87.25
C GLY A 510 14.80 33.76 -87.87
N THR A 511 15.66 32.75 -87.70
CA THR A 511 15.39 31.38 -88.17
C THR A 511 14.38 30.66 -87.26
N ALA A 512 14.43 30.90 -85.95
CA ALA A 512 13.49 30.32 -84.99
C ALA A 512 12.05 30.85 -85.18
N GLU A 513 11.88 32.13 -85.51
CA GLU A 513 10.57 32.72 -85.82
C GLU A 513 9.99 32.14 -87.10
N TRP A 514 10.77 32.08 -88.19
CA TRP A 514 10.32 31.51 -89.46
C TRP A 514 9.95 30.02 -89.35
N LEU A 515 10.74 29.23 -88.61
CA LEU A 515 10.41 27.82 -88.35
C LEU A 515 9.11 27.65 -87.54
N ARG A 516 8.78 28.61 -86.67
CA ARG A 516 7.51 28.61 -85.93
C ARG A 516 6.33 28.95 -86.85
N GLU A 517 6.48 29.95 -87.71
CA GLU A 517 5.45 30.35 -88.68
C GLU A 517 5.11 29.24 -89.68
N GLN A 518 6.09 28.39 -90.03
CA GLN A 518 5.92 27.26 -90.95
C GLN A 518 5.59 25.92 -90.23
N ASN A 519 5.35 25.91 -88.91
CA ASN A 519 5.11 24.70 -88.10
C ASN A 519 6.24 23.65 -88.16
N LEU A 520 7.48 24.10 -88.33
CA LEU A 520 8.68 23.24 -88.41
C LEU A 520 9.56 23.30 -87.16
N ALA A 521 9.21 24.14 -86.17
CA ALA A 521 10.02 24.36 -84.97
C ALA A 521 10.25 23.09 -84.13
N GLU A 522 9.28 22.16 -84.09
CA GLU A 522 9.35 20.91 -83.32
C GLU A 522 9.93 19.72 -84.10
N ARG A 523 10.34 19.91 -85.36
CA ARG A 523 10.93 18.82 -86.15
C ARG A 523 12.39 18.56 -85.77
N PRO A 524 12.83 17.28 -85.77
CA PRO A 524 14.18 16.91 -85.36
C PRO A 524 15.23 17.52 -86.29
N ARG A 525 16.39 17.86 -85.71
CA ARG A 525 17.57 18.30 -86.46
C ARG A 525 18.35 17.09 -86.94
N LEU A 526 19.17 17.28 -87.97
CA LEU A 526 20.06 16.23 -88.46
C LEU A 526 21.00 15.72 -87.35
N ALA A 527 21.50 16.61 -86.50
CA ALA A 527 22.35 16.26 -85.35
C ALA A 527 21.70 15.28 -84.36
N ASP A 528 20.37 15.32 -84.19
CA ASP A 528 19.65 14.52 -83.19
C ASP A 528 19.55 13.04 -83.58
N GLY A 529 19.76 12.71 -84.85
CA GLY A 529 19.63 11.35 -85.42
C GLY A 529 20.93 10.73 -85.91
N LEU A 530 22.08 11.30 -85.53
CA LEU A 530 23.42 10.86 -85.98
C LEU A 530 24.16 10.11 -84.88
N SER A 531 24.61 8.90 -85.17
CA SER A 531 25.57 8.17 -84.35
C SER A 531 26.88 7.98 -85.11
N VAL A 532 28.01 8.34 -84.51
CA VAL A 532 29.34 8.32 -85.16
C VAL A 532 30.27 7.39 -84.37
N GLU A 533 31.15 6.68 -85.08
CA GLU A 533 32.20 5.85 -84.49
C GLU A 533 33.20 6.69 -83.68
N ALA A 534 33.57 6.20 -82.50
CA ALA A 534 34.43 6.91 -81.56
C ALA A 534 35.75 7.41 -82.19
N GLY A 535 36.03 8.71 -82.05
CA GLY A 535 37.22 9.37 -82.59
C GLY A 535 37.06 9.93 -84.02
N TRP A 536 35.89 9.80 -84.63
CA TRP A 536 35.54 10.39 -85.93
C TRP A 536 34.50 11.51 -85.85
N GLU A 537 34.02 11.86 -84.66
CA GLU A 537 32.97 12.86 -84.42
C GLU A 537 33.40 14.23 -84.94
N LEU A 538 34.63 14.67 -84.61
CA LEU A 538 35.17 15.94 -85.10
C LEU A 538 35.33 15.97 -86.62
N ALA A 539 35.67 14.83 -87.22
CA ALA A 539 35.79 14.68 -88.68
C ALA A 539 34.42 14.83 -89.35
N VAL A 540 33.38 14.18 -88.81
CA VAL A 540 32.00 14.27 -89.31
C VAL A 540 31.41 15.66 -89.08
N GLU A 541 31.65 16.28 -87.93
CA GLU A 541 31.24 17.67 -87.64
C GLU A 541 31.93 18.69 -88.54
N THR A 542 33.16 18.42 -88.96
CA THR A 542 33.91 19.29 -89.90
C THR A 542 33.34 19.23 -91.30
N VAL A 543 32.85 18.06 -91.72
CA VAL A 543 32.27 17.84 -93.06
C VAL A 543 30.82 18.33 -93.14
N LEU A 544 29.98 18.01 -92.14
CA LEU A 544 28.58 18.43 -92.12
C LEU A 544 28.41 19.91 -91.70
N GLY A 545 29.32 20.46 -90.88
CA GLY A 545 29.35 21.90 -90.60
C GLY A 545 28.02 22.44 -90.05
N ALA A 546 27.47 23.47 -90.71
CA ALA A 546 26.18 24.07 -90.37
C ALA A 546 24.97 23.17 -90.74
N ASP A 547 25.16 22.17 -91.60
CA ASP A 547 24.10 21.25 -92.02
C ASP A 547 23.67 20.31 -90.87
N LEU A 548 24.44 20.23 -89.78
CA LEU A 548 24.02 19.56 -88.53
C LEU A 548 22.74 20.16 -87.92
N GLN A 549 22.50 21.45 -88.13
CA GLN A 549 21.30 22.17 -87.67
C GLN A 549 20.12 22.05 -88.67
N ALA A 550 20.27 21.26 -89.75
CA ALA A 550 19.23 21.11 -90.76
C ALA A 550 17.97 20.44 -90.19
N VAL A 551 16.81 21.01 -90.49
CA VAL A 551 15.50 20.43 -90.13
C VAL A 551 15.11 19.36 -91.13
N LEU A 552 14.70 18.19 -90.63
CA LEU A 552 14.23 17.10 -91.46
C LEU A 552 12.80 17.37 -91.98
N VAL A 553 12.67 17.51 -93.30
CA VAL A 553 11.41 17.73 -94.02
C VAL A 553 11.14 16.60 -95.02
N ASN A 554 9.90 16.47 -95.48
CA ASN A 554 9.51 15.39 -96.39
C ASN A 554 9.71 15.77 -97.87
N ASP A 555 9.53 17.06 -98.20
CA ASP A 555 9.73 17.65 -99.52
C ASP A 555 10.00 19.16 -99.35
N PHE A 556 10.49 19.85 -100.37
CA PHE A 556 10.86 21.27 -100.33
C PHE A 556 9.78 22.22 -100.90
N GLY A 557 8.71 21.68 -101.49
CA GLY A 557 7.73 22.46 -102.27
C GLY A 557 6.72 23.30 -101.47
N ASP A 558 6.57 23.05 -100.18
CA ASP A 558 5.44 23.55 -99.38
C ASP A 558 5.76 24.78 -98.49
N PHE A 559 6.95 25.38 -98.62
CA PHE A 559 7.43 26.43 -97.69
C PHE A 559 7.55 27.81 -98.35
N ASP A 560 7.11 28.87 -97.65
CA ASP A 560 7.32 30.25 -98.08
C ASP A 560 8.73 30.74 -97.74
N LEU A 561 9.68 30.38 -98.60
CA LEU A 561 11.08 30.80 -98.50
C LEU A 561 11.29 32.28 -98.82
N ALA A 562 10.32 32.96 -99.46
CA ALA A 562 10.45 34.38 -99.79
C ALA A 562 10.26 35.28 -98.56
N GLY A 563 9.59 34.78 -97.51
CA GLY A 563 9.39 35.45 -96.22
C GLY A 563 10.59 35.41 -95.26
N PHE A 564 11.64 34.64 -95.57
CA PHE A 564 12.82 34.52 -94.70
C PHE A 564 13.81 35.68 -94.90
N ALA A 565 13.80 36.67 -94.00
CA ALA A 565 14.57 37.92 -94.15
C ALA A 565 16.00 37.89 -93.58
N GLN A 566 16.26 37.12 -92.50
CA GLN A 566 17.55 37.09 -91.80
C GLN A 566 17.80 35.75 -91.09
N GLY A 567 18.98 35.14 -91.32
CA GLY A 567 19.44 33.91 -90.66
C GLY A 567 20.12 32.93 -91.64
N ASP A 568 20.52 31.74 -91.15
CA ASP A 568 20.96 30.60 -91.98
C ASP A 568 19.96 29.44 -91.78
N LEU A 569 19.21 29.11 -92.83
CA LEU A 569 18.18 28.07 -92.80
C LEU A 569 18.68 26.86 -93.59
N ARG A 570 18.68 25.69 -92.94
CA ARG A 570 19.02 24.41 -93.55
C ARG A 570 17.84 23.45 -93.45
N LEU A 571 17.41 22.92 -94.59
CA LEU A 571 16.34 21.92 -94.69
C LEU A 571 16.90 20.70 -95.40
N LEU A 572 16.60 19.51 -94.87
CA LEU A 572 17.04 18.24 -95.45
C LEU A 572 15.81 17.37 -95.74
N SER A 573 15.69 16.89 -96.97
CA SER A 573 14.65 15.93 -97.33
C SER A 573 15.08 14.53 -96.93
N ALA A 574 14.28 13.84 -96.12
CA ALA A 574 14.56 12.47 -95.70
C ALA A 574 14.30 11.46 -96.84
N ALA A 575 15.30 11.22 -97.69
CA ALA A 575 15.28 10.10 -98.64
C ALA A 575 15.94 8.87 -98.00
N THR A 576 15.31 7.70 -98.12
CA THR A 576 15.71 6.45 -97.41
C THR A 576 16.55 5.46 -98.23
N ASP A 577 16.78 5.72 -99.53
CA ASP A 577 17.51 4.80 -100.42
C ASP A 577 19.00 5.15 -100.53
N GLY A 578 19.70 5.17 -99.38
CA GLY A 578 21.14 5.45 -99.32
C GLY A 578 22.01 4.24 -99.67
N VAL A 579 22.95 4.41 -100.60
CA VAL A 579 23.97 3.40 -100.92
C VAL A 579 25.17 3.59 -99.98
N ARG A 580 25.48 2.59 -99.14
CA ARG A 580 26.72 2.61 -98.34
C ARG A 580 27.94 2.52 -99.25
N VAL A 581 28.86 3.47 -99.12
CA VAL A 581 30.09 3.52 -99.90
C VAL A 581 31.26 3.06 -99.04
N ALA A 582 31.68 1.81 -99.25
CA ALA A 582 32.77 1.20 -98.50
C ALA A 582 34.08 2.00 -98.65
N GLY A 583 34.73 2.32 -97.53
CA GLY A 583 35.97 3.10 -97.48
C GLY A 583 35.77 4.63 -97.47
N SER A 584 34.54 5.11 -97.32
CA SER A 584 34.22 6.53 -97.13
C SER A 584 33.92 6.87 -95.67
N LEU A 585 33.81 8.16 -95.34
CA LEU A 585 33.45 8.64 -94.00
C LEU A 585 32.02 8.20 -93.63
N LEU A 586 31.18 7.91 -94.63
CA LEU A 586 29.84 7.37 -94.43
C LEU A 586 29.86 6.01 -93.71
N ASP A 587 30.92 5.20 -93.84
CA ASP A 587 31.05 3.94 -93.10
C ASP A 587 31.22 4.14 -91.59
N LYS A 588 31.57 5.36 -91.17
CA LYS A 588 31.81 5.74 -89.77
C LYS A 588 30.59 6.38 -89.11
N VAL A 589 29.47 6.46 -89.84
CA VAL A 589 28.24 7.15 -89.40
C VAL A 589 27.02 6.26 -89.61
N GLU A 590 26.19 6.17 -88.58
CA GLU A 590 24.84 5.61 -88.65
C GLU A 590 23.82 6.75 -88.57
N ALA A 591 22.96 6.84 -89.59
CA ALA A 591 21.93 7.87 -89.71
C ALA A 591 20.66 7.28 -90.34
N ALA A 592 19.49 7.82 -89.97
CA ALA A 592 18.21 7.45 -90.55
C ALA A 592 17.95 8.09 -91.93
N VAL A 593 18.83 8.99 -92.38
CA VAL A 593 18.72 9.75 -93.62
C VAL A 593 19.92 9.44 -94.52
N ASP A 594 19.73 9.44 -95.84
CA ASP A 594 20.83 9.26 -96.78
C ASP A 594 21.83 10.43 -96.74
N LEU A 595 23.01 10.16 -96.17
CA LEU A 595 24.15 11.08 -96.12
C LEU A 595 25.21 10.79 -97.18
N SER A 596 24.95 9.88 -98.13
CA SER A 596 25.86 9.59 -99.23
C SER A 596 26.27 10.82 -100.05
N PRO A 597 25.43 11.87 -100.25
CA PRO A 597 25.85 13.08 -100.97
C PRO A 597 26.93 13.90 -100.24
N TRP A 598 26.95 13.89 -98.91
CA TRP A 598 27.94 14.64 -98.11
C TRP A 598 29.17 13.80 -97.77
N LEU A 599 28.96 12.53 -97.39
CA LEU A 599 29.99 11.70 -96.77
C LEU A 599 30.55 10.61 -97.69
N GLY A 600 29.82 10.25 -98.77
CA GLY A 600 30.16 9.11 -99.63
C GLY A 600 31.41 9.30 -100.49
N GLN A 601 31.79 10.56 -100.79
CA GLN A 601 33.01 10.89 -101.53
C GLN A 601 34.16 11.39 -100.64
N VAL A 602 33.98 11.34 -99.32
CA VAL A 602 34.98 11.75 -98.33
C VAL A 602 35.66 10.50 -97.80
N LYS A 603 36.99 10.38 -97.95
CA LYS A 603 37.76 9.23 -97.48
C LYS A 603 38.42 9.53 -96.13
N PRO A 604 38.25 8.68 -95.11
CA PRO A 604 38.88 8.87 -93.80
C PRO A 604 40.39 8.55 -93.87
N VAL A 605 41.22 9.41 -93.25
CA VAL A 605 42.67 9.21 -93.07
C VAL A 605 43.07 9.48 -91.63
N GLU A 606 44.21 8.99 -91.17
CA GLU A 606 44.57 9.12 -89.75
C GLU A 606 45.11 10.50 -89.41
N ASN A 607 45.89 11.14 -90.30
CA ASN A 607 46.53 12.42 -90.02
C ASN A 607 46.75 13.28 -91.29
N LEU A 608 47.16 14.53 -91.08
CA LEU A 608 47.38 15.50 -92.15
C LEU A 608 48.46 15.06 -93.15
N ASP A 609 49.53 14.42 -92.69
CA ASP A 609 50.63 13.98 -93.54
C ASP A 609 50.16 12.92 -94.55
N GLN A 610 49.32 11.97 -94.09
CA GLN A 610 48.68 11.00 -94.98
C GLN A 610 47.70 11.68 -95.96
N ALA A 611 46.93 12.66 -95.49
CA ALA A 611 46.00 13.42 -96.34
C ALA A 611 46.73 14.13 -97.49
N LEU A 612 47.88 14.75 -97.21
CA LEU A 612 48.69 15.46 -98.19
C LEU A 612 49.40 14.52 -99.18
N ALA A 613 49.85 13.35 -98.72
CA ALA A 613 50.49 12.34 -99.58
C ALA A 613 49.51 11.75 -100.61
N LEU A 614 48.25 11.55 -100.22
CA LEU A 614 47.21 10.95 -101.08
C LEU A 614 46.49 11.98 -101.97
N ARG A 615 46.65 13.29 -101.70
CA ARG A 615 45.99 14.38 -102.42
C ARG A 615 46.15 14.32 -103.95
N GLY A 616 47.31 13.90 -104.44
CA GLY A 616 47.59 13.83 -105.88
C GLY A 616 46.74 12.79 -106.62
N GLN A 617 46.23 11.79 -105.90
CA GLN A 617 45.51 10.62 -106.43
C GLN A 617 43.98 10.77 -106.39
N LEU A 618 43.47 11.90 -105.85
CA LEU A 618 42.03 12.16 -105.75
C LEU A 618 41.41 12.42 -107.13
N ALA A 619 40.26 11.79 -107.38
CA ALA A 619 39.39 12.11 -108.50
C ALA A 619 38.59 13.40 -108.25
N ASP A 620 37.95 13.95 -109.30
CA ASP A 620 37.06 15.10 -109.13
C ASP A 620 35.88 14.71 -108.22
N GLY A 621 35.64 15.53 -107.19
CA GLY A 621 34.63 15.30 -106.15
C GLY A 621 35.15 14.59 -104.89
N GLU A 622 36.30 13.89 -104.96
CA GLU A 622 36.84 13.19 -103.79
C GLU A 622 37.61 14.12 -102.83
N SER A 623 37.47 13.86 -101.54
CA SER A 623 38.23 14.56 -100.48
C SER A 623 38.67 13.61 -99.37
N LEU A 624 39.62 14.04 -98.56
CA LEU A 624 40.21 13.28 -97.46
C LEU A 624 39.96 14.04 -96.15
N ILE A 625 39.53 13.34 -95.10
CA ILE A 625 39.31 13.94 -93.77
C ILE A 625 40.12 13.18 -92.73
N SER A 626 40.93 13.89 -91.95
CA SER A 626 41.63 13.28 -90.81
C SER A 626 40.76 13.25 -89.56
N ARG A 627 41.06 12.34 -88.60
CA ARG A 627 40.43 12.35 -87.26
C ARG A 627 40.52 13.71 -86.56
N ASP A 628 41.66 14.39 -86.71
CA ASP A 628 41.91 15.71 -86.10
C ASP A 628 41.16 16.89 -86.78
N GLY A 629 40.26 16.64 -87.74
CA GLY A 629 39.45 17.67 -88.40
C GLY A 629 40.14 18.43 -89.54
N TYR A 630 41.17 17.87 -90.18
CA TYR A 630 41.77 18.41 -91.40
C TYR A 630 41.07 17.86 -92.64
N TRP A 631 40.33 18.70 -93.35
CA TRP A 631 39.62 18.34 -94.57
C TRP A 631 40.37 18.82 -95.82
N VAL A 632 40.87 17.88 -96.62
CA VAL A 632 41.77 18.14 -97.75
C VAL A 632 41.14 17.62 -99.04
N SER A 633 41.04 18.46 -100.06
CA SER A 633 40.73 18.03 -101.43
C SER A 633 41.90 18.31 -102.36
N ARG A 634 41.73 18.01 -103.66
CA ARG A 634 42.70 18.43 -104.67
C ARG A 634 42.91 19.95 -104.72
N HIS A 635 41.89 20.75 -104.37
CA HIS A 635 41.89 22.21 -104.57
C HIS A 635 41.81 23.04 -103.28
N PHE A 636 41.43 22.45 -102.14
CA PHE A 636 41.34 23.16 -100.86
C PHE A 636 41.87 22.35 -99.69
N LEU A 637 42.22 23.04 -98.61
CA LEU A 637 42.46 22.47 -97.29
C LEU A 637 41.72 23.33 -96.27
N ARG A 638 40.84 22.71 -95.50
CA ARG A 638 40.04 23.36 -94.45
C ARG A 638 40.40 22.74 -93.11
N VAL A 639 40.56 23.58 -92.10
CA VAL A 639 40.81 23.15 -90.73
C VAL A 639 39.74 23.77 -89.85
N ARG A 640 39.04 22.95 -89.07
CA ARG A 640 38.15 23.43 -88.02
C ARG A 640 38.83 23.20 -86.68
N ARG A 641 39.21 24.29 -86.01
CA ARG A 641 39.65 24.29 -84.61
C ARG A 641 38.52 24.95 -83.84
N ALA A 642 37.78 24.17 -83.08
CA ALA A 642 36.54 24.65 -82.49
C ALA A 642 36.81 25.56 -81.27
N SER A 643 35.93 26.54 -81.05
CA SER A 643 35.77 27.21 -79.75
C SER A 643 35.00 26.29 -78.80
N GLU A 644 35.21 26.42 -77.48
CA GLU A 644 34.63 25.51 -76.46
C GLU A 644 33.09 25.38 -76.53
N ALA A 645 32.37 26.36 -77.12
CA ALA A 645 30.91 26.33 -77.22
C ALA A 645 30.38 25.55 -78.44
N GLU A 646 31.09 25.56 -79.58
CA GLU A 646 30.61 24.98 -80.86
C GLU A 646 31.22 23.61 -81.20
N SER A 647 32.15 23.11 -80.39
CA SER A 647 32.78 21.79 -80.59
C SER A 647 31.97 20.66 -79.95
N GLY A 648 31.88 19.51 -80.61
CA GLY A 648 31.43 18.26 -79.97
C GLY A 648 29.93 18.20 -79.70
N VAL A 649 29.09 18.68 -80.62
CA VAL A 649 27.62 18.54 -80.55
C VAL A 649 27.21 17.07 -80.66
N ILE A 650 27.89 16.29 -81.50
CA ILE A 650 27.61 14.84 -81.66
C ILE A 650 28.13 14.06 -80.44
N ALA A 651 29.35 14.35 -79.99
CA ALA A 651 29.94 13.70 -78.81
C ALA A 651 29.14 14.01 -77.53
N ARG A 652 28.69 15.26 -77.34
CA ARG A 652 27.80 15.65 -76.23
C ARG A 652 26.43 15.00 -76.34
N GLY A 653 25.86 14.89 -77.54
CA GLY A 653 24.58 14.21 -77.77
C GLY A 653 24.62 12.73 -77.38
N GLN A 654 25.69 12.01 -77.74
CA GLN A 654 25.92 10.64 -77.30
C GLN A 654 26.17 10.54 -75.79
N GLU A 655 26.88 11.49 -75.18
CA GLU A 655 27.09 11.54 -73.72
C GLU A 655 25.78 11.77 -72.97
N ILE A 656 24.91 12.69 -73.44
CA ILE A 656 23.57 12.92 -72.88
C ILE A 656 22.71 11.65 -72.97
N HIS A 657 22.72 10.96 -74.13
CA HIS A 657 21.96 9.72 -74.30
C HIS A 657 22.43 8.62 -73.32
N ASN A 658 23.74 8.42 -73.21
CA ASN A 658 24.31 7.43 -72.29
C ASN A 658 24.03 7.76 -70.82
N LEU A 659 24.17 9.03 -70.42
CA LEU A 659 23.83 9.49 -69.07
C LEU A 659 22.32 9.39 -68.80
N GLY A 660 21.47 9.52 -69.83
CA GLY A 660 20.03 9.30 -69.73
C GLY A 660 19.66 7.87 -69.39
N ILE A 661 20.31 6.88 -70.03
CA ILE A 661 20.15 5.46 -69.68
C ILE A 661 20.64 5.20 -68.25
N GLU A 662 21.80 5.75 -67.88
CA GLU A 662 22.33 5.60 -66.51
C GLU A 662 21.39 6.24 -65.47
N ARG A 663 20.75 7.37 -65.79
CA ARG A 663 19.73 7.99 -64.94
C ARG A 663 18.54 7.05 -64.72
N GLU A 664 18.00 6.44 -65.77
CA GLU A 664 16.86 5.51 -65.66
C GLU A 664 17.20 4.29 -64.79
N GLU A 665 18.41 3.73 -64.93
CA GLU A 665 18.89 2.64 -64.07
C GLU A 665 19.00 3.05 -62.60
N ARG A 666 19.50 4.26 -62.32
CA ARG A 666 19.60 4.81 -60.97
C ARG A 666 18.25 5.14 -60.36
N GLU A 667 17.32 5.64 -61.16
CA GLU A 667 15.94 5.93 -60.76
C GLU A 667 15.21 4.63 -60.36
N ALA A 668 15.32 3.56 -61.16
CA ALA A 668 14.81 2.23 -60.81
C ALA A 668 15.46 1.65 -59.54
N THR A 669 16.75 1.91 -59.33
CA THR A 669 17.47 1.51 -58.10
C THR A 669 16.91 2.23 -56.86
N VAL A 670 16.58 3.51 -56.96
CA VAL A 670 15.95 4.26 -55.86
C VAL A 670 14.55 3.70 -55.55
N GLU A 671 13.74 3.41 -56.56
CA GLU A 671 12.39 2.85 -56.39
C GLU A 671 12.40 1.46 -55.72
N THR A 672 13.36 0.60 -56.10
CA THR A 672 13.54 -0.71 -55.45
C THR A 672 13.99 -0.59 -53.99
N LEU A 673 14.87 0.37 -53.66
CA LEU A 673 15.28 0.64 -52.27
C LEU A 673 14.12 1.23 -51.44
N GLU A 674 13.28 2.07 -52.04
CA GLU A 674 12.10 2.63 -51.37
C GLU A 674 11.06 1.55 -51.02
N THR A 675 10.80 0.63 -51.94
CA THR A 675 9.91 -0.52 -51.68
C THR A 675 10.49 -1.46 -50.62
N GLN A 676 11.80 -1.71 -50.63
CA GLN A 676 12.48 -2.46 -49.56
C GLN A 676 12.35 -1.78 -48.19
N LEU A 677 12.55 -0.46 -48.11
CA LEU A 677 12.39 0.32 -46.88
C LEU A 677 10.95 0.29 -46.36
N GLN A 678 9.94 0.35 -47.23
CA GLN A 678 8.53 0.20 -46.83
C GLN A 678 8.25 -1.17 -46.22
N ASN A 679 8.77 -2.25 -46.83
CA ASN A 679 8.61 -3.61 -46.33
C ASN A 679 9.32 -3.81 -44.97
N LEU A 680 10.55 -3.32 -44.82
CA LEU A 680 11.29 -3.38 -43.55
C LEU A 680 10.58 -2.59 -42.44
N ARG A 681 10.04 -1.39 -42.75
CA ARG A 681 9.23 -0.61 -41.79
C ARG A 681 7.95 -1.34 -41.37
N ALA A 682 7.28 -2.04 -42.29
CA ALA A 682 6.10 -2.83 -41.98
C ALA A 682 6.44 -4.03 -41.07
N GLN A 683 7.54 -4.73 -41.36
CA GLN A 683 8.05 -5.82 -40.54
C GLN A 683 8.47 -5.34 -39.14
N GLN A 684 9.14 -4.19 -39.04
CA GLN A 684 9.50 -3.58 -37.76
C GLN A 684 8.26 -3.31 -36.90
N ARG A 685 7.23 -2.68 -37.46
CA ARG A 685 5.96 -2.41 -36.75
C ARG A 685 5.28 -3.71 -36.29
N GLN A 686 5.32 -4.76 -37.11
CA GLN A 686 4.75 -6.06 -36.75
C GLN A 686 5.49 -6.70 -35.56
N GLN A 687 6.82 -6.67 -35.55
CA GLN A 687 7.60 -7.21 -34.41
C GLN A 687 7.47 -6.32 -33.16
N GLU A 688 7.38 -4.98 -33.30
CA GLU A 688 7.13 -4.07 -32.17
C GLU A 688 5.78 -4.36 -31.49
N ASN A 689 4.72 -4.59 -32.27
CA ASN A 689 3.42 -5.00 -31.76
C ASN A 689 3.47 -6.40 -31.10
N GLY A 690 4.21 -7.34 -31.69
CA GLY A 690 4.42 -8.67 -31.11
C GLY A 690 5.13 -8.62 -29.76
N ARG A 691 6.16 -7.77 -29.64
CA ARG A 691 6.88 -7.53 -28.38
C ARG A 691 5.96 -6.90 -27.33
N GLU A 692 5.15 -5.92 -27.70
CA GLU A 692 4.21 -5.28 -26.77
C GLU A 692 3.16 -6.28 -26.25
N HIS A 693 2.68 -7.18 -27.11
CA HIS A 693 1.77 -8.25 -26.71
C HIS A 693 2.43 -9.25 -25.73
N LEU A 694 3.65 -9.72 -26.04
CA LEU A 694 4.44 -10.57 -25.13
C LEU A 694 4.70 -9.90 -23.77
N ARG A 695 4.98 -8.60 -23.77
CA ARG A 695 5.20 -7.83 -22.53
C ARG A 695 3.95 -7.74 -21.66
N ARG A 696 2.76 -7.66 -22.27
CA ARG A 696 1.48 -7.72 -21.54
C ARG A 696 1.25 -9.12 -20.94
N LEU A 697 1.48 -10.17 -21.71
CA LEU A 697 1.39 -11.56 -21.22
C LEU A 697 2.36 -11.81 -20.05
N LEU A 698 3.61 -11.31 -20.14
CA LEU A 698 4.59 -11.37 -19.05
C LEU A 698 4.11 -10.65 -17.79
N GLN A 699 3.49 -9.48 -17.91
CA GLN A 699 2.94 -8.75 -16.77
C GLN A 699 1.75 -9.46 -16.12
N ASP A 700 0.86 -10.04 -16.93
CA ASP A 700 -0.29 -10.79 -16.44
C ASP A 700 0.15 -12.08 -15.71
N GLU A 701 1.10 -12.82 -16.29
CA GLU A 701 1.66 -14.04 -15.68
C GLU A 701 2.44 -13.72 -14.40
N ALA A 702 3.26 -12.66 -14.40
CA ALA A 702 3.98 -12.21 -13.20
C ALA A 702 3.02 -11.80 -12.07
N ARG A 703 1.86 -11.22 -12.39
CA ARG A 703 0.82 -10.92 -11.40
C ARG A 703 0.21 -12.20 -10.83
N GLN A 704 -0.13 -13.18 -11.67
CA GLN A 704 -0.67 -14.47 -11.21
C GLN A 704 0.32 -15.21 -10.32
N GLN A 705 1.60 -15.25 -10.70
CA GLN A 705 2.68 -15.81 -9.89
C GLN A 705 2.79 -15.10 -8.52
N GLY A 706 2.65 -13.77 -8.50
CA GLY A 706 2.64 -12.97 -7.28
C GLY A 706 1.46 -13.32 -6.34
N GLU A 707 0.27 -13.53 -6.91
CA GLU A 707 -0.92 -13.99 -6.16
C GLU A 707 -0.73 -15.41 -5.60
N LEU A 708 -0.19 -16.34 -6.39
CA LEU A 708 0.13 -17.71 -5.95
C LEU A 708 1.19 -17.72 -4.83
N LYS A 709 2.25 -16.90 -4.93
CA LYS A 709 3.25 -16.74 -3.86
C LYS A 709 2.65 -16.20 -2.57
N ALA A 710 1.74 -15.22 -2.67
CA ALA A 710 1.05 -14.68 -1.50
C ALA A 710 0.13 -15.72 -0.83
N GLN A 711 -0.63 -16.49 -1.61
CA GLN A 711 -1.48 -17.58 -1.10
C GLN A 711 -0.65 -18.70 -0.45
N LEU A 712 0.47 -19.09 -1.06
CA LEU A 712 1.39 -20.08 -0.51
C LEU A 712 2.03 -19.60 0.80
N SER A 713 2.45 -18.33 0.87
CA SER A 713 3.02 -17.73 2.09
C SER A 713 1.99 -17.68 3.22
N ALA A 714 0.76 -17.27 2.93
CA ALA A 714 -0.33 -17.28 3.91
C ALA A 714 -0.65 -18.70 4.41
N GLY A 715 -0.65 -19.69 3.50
CA GLY A 715 -0.83 -21.11 3.85
C GLY A 715 0.29 -21.65 4.75
N LYS A 716 1.56 -21.36 4.40
CA LYS A 716 2.73 -21.75 5.21
C LYS A 716 2.74 -21.10 6.60
N ALA A 717 2.43 -19.82 6.69
CA ALA A 717 2.36 -19.11 7.97
C ALA A 717 1.26 -19.68 8.88
N LYS A 718 0.13 -20.07 8.30
CA LYS A 718 -0.97 -20.72 9.04
C LYS A 718 -0.56 -22.12 9.54
N ALA A 719 0.10 -22.91 8.69
CA ALA A 719 0.63 -24.22 9.07
C ALA A 719 1.70 -24.13 10.18
N GLU A 720 2.63 -23.16 10.10
CA GLU A 720 3.61 -22.90 11.16
C GLU A 720 2.95 -22.49 12.48
N GLN A 721 1.93 -21.62 12.43
CA GLN A 721 1.18 -21.20 13.62
C GLN A 721 0.44 -22.38 14.28
N LEU A 722 -0.17 -23.26 13.48
CA LEU A 722 -0.82 -24.49 13.97
C LEU A 722 0.21 -25.46 14.57
N THR A 723 1.39 -25.57 13.95
CA THR A 723 2.48 -26.42 14.43
C THR A 723 3.03 -25.92 15.77
N LEU A 724 3.28 -24.61 15.90
CA LEU A 724 3.73 -23.99 17.15
C LEU A 724 2.68 -24.12 18.26
N ARG A 725 1.39 -24.03 17.92
CA ARG A 725 0.30 -24.26 18.87
C ARG A 725 0.26 -25.71 19.34
N ARG A 726 0.51 -26.68 18.45
CA ARG A 726 0.63 -28.11 18.80
C ARG A 726 1.83 -28.38 19.70
N THR A 727 3.01 -27.83 19.40
CA THR A 727 4.19 -28.06 20.25
C THR A 727 3.98 -27.50 21.65
N ARG A 728 3.39 -26.31 21.78
CA ARG A 728 3.06 -25.73 23.09
C ARG A 728 2.02 -26.58 23.85
N LEU A 729 1.00 -27.08 23.17
CA LEU A 729 0.02 -28.00 23.79
C LEU A 729 0.66 -29.32 24.21
N ASP A 730 1.64 -29.83 23.47
CA ASP A 730 2.38 -31.05 23.79
C ASP A 730 3.30 -30.86 25.01
N GLU A 731 3.97 -29.72 25.10
CA GLU A 731 4.75 -29.32 26.28
C GLU A 731 3.86 -29.19 27.53
N GLU A 732 2.74 -28.47 27.44
CA GLU A 732 1.78 -28.30 28.54
C GLU A 732 1.17 -29.65 28.98
N LEU A 733 0.88 -30.56 28.04
CA LEU A 733 0.41 -31.91 28.34
C LEU A 733 1.49 -32.78 29.00
N GLY A 734 2.77 -32.58 28.65
CA GLY A 734 3.92 -33.22 29.28
C GLY A 734 4.12 -32.78 30.72
N GLU A 735 4.14 -31.47 30.97
CA GLU A 735 4.24 -30.89 32.32
C GLU A 735 3.10 -31.35 33.24
N LEU A 736 1.87 -31.40 32.72
CA LEU A 736 0.71 -31.92 33.47
C LEU A 736 0.83 -33.41 33.77
N ALA A 737 1.42 -34.20 32.88
CA ALA A 737 1.65 -35.63 33.12
C ALA A 737 2.69 -35.87 34.22
N GLU A 738 3.77 -35.09 34.23
CA GLU A 738 4.78 -35.13 35.29
C GLU A 738 4.20 -34.71 36.65
N GLN A 739 3.41 -33.63 36.69
CA GLN A 739 2.71 -33.20 37.91
C GLN A 739 1.76 -34.27 38.44
N ARG A 740 1.00 -34.94 37.56
CA ARG A 740 0.12 -36.06 37.98
C ARG A 740 0.89 -37.26 38.50
N ALA A 741 2.05 -37.58 37.92
CA ALA A 741 2.90 -38.67 38.40
C ALA A 741 3.43 -38.37 39.81
N LEU A 742 3.88 -37.14 40.04
CA LEU A 742 4.34 -36.66 41.35
C LEU A 742 3.23 -36.72 42.41
N GLU A 743 2.03 -36.22 42.09
CA GLU A 743 0.87 -36.27 43.00
C GLU A 743 0.44 -37.71 43.29
N HIS A 744 0.55 -38.63 42.33
CA HIS A 744 0.24 -40.04 42.52
C HIS A 744 1.24 -40.73 43.47
N GLU A 745 2.53 -40.43 43.32
CA GLU A 745 3.59 -40.90 44.22
C GLU A 745 3.37 -40.39 45.66
N ASN A 746 3.04 -39.10 45.80
CA ASN A 746 2.72 -38.48 47.10
C ASN A 746 1.50 -39.12 47.78
N ILE A 747 0.47 -39.54 47.02
CA ILE A 747 -0.68 -40.29 47.57
C ILE A 747 -0.24 -41.68 48.05
N GLY A 748 0.62 -42.37 47.29
CA GLY A 748 1.17 -43.66 47.66
C GLY A 748 1.96 -43.60 48.97
N GLU A 749 2.81 -42.58 49.12
CA GLU A 749 3.60 -42.34 50.32
C GLU A 749 2.71 -42.03 51.54
N ALA A 750 1.72 -41.14 51.37
CA ALA A 750 0.79 -40.77 52.45
C ALA A 750 -0.07 -41.96 52.92
N ARG A 751 -0.45 -42.88 52.02
CA ARG A 751 -1.20 -44.10 52.35
C ARG A 751 -0.36 -45.12 53.12
N LEU A 752 0.93 -45.25 52.81
CA LEU A 752 1.84 -46.12 53.56
C LEU A 752 2.01 -45.62 55.00
N GLN A 753 2.25 -44.30 55.15
CA GLN A 753 2.38 -43.65 56.46
C GLN A 753 1.11 -43.74 57.30
N LEU A 754 -0.08 -43.70 56.67
CA LEU A 754 -1.36 -43.90 57.36
C LEU A 754 -1.51 -45.32 57.92
N GLN A 755 -1.09 -46.34 57.15
CA GLN A 755 -1.18 -47.74 57.57
C GLN A 755 -0.25 -48.02 58.76
N GLU A 756 0.99 -47.53 58.70
CA GLU A 756 1.97 -47.65 59.79
C GLU A 756 1.48 -46.99 61.09
N ALA A 757 0.80 -45.85 60.97
CA ALA A 757 0.23 -45.14 62.10
C ALA A 757 -0.94 -45.89 62.75
N LEU A 758 -1.78 -46.58 61.97
CA LEU A 758 -2.91 -47.36 62.48
C LEU A 758 -2.45 -48.61 63.25
N ASP A 759 -1.42 -49.30 62.74
CA ASP A 759 -0.88 -50.51 63.38
C ASP A 759 -0.17 -50.18 64.72
N ALA A 760 0.47 -49.00 64.82
CA ALA A 760 1.09 -48.53 66.07
C ALA A 760 0.07 -48.19 67.16
N MET A 761 -1.09 -47.63 66.79
CA MET A 761 -2.14 -47.27 67.75
C MET A 761 -2.76 -48.48 68.45
N GLU A 762 -2.80 -49.65 67.82
CA GLU A 762 -3.37 -50.87 68.41
C GLU A 762 -2.48 -51.42 69.55
N LEU A 763 -1.16 -51.36 69.38
CA LEU A 763 -0.16 -51.77 70.38
C LEU A 763 -0.11 -50.84 71.60
N ASP A 764 -0.31 -49.54 71.41
CA ASP A 764 -0.27 -48.57 72.51
C ASP A 764 -1.40 -48.77 73.54
N THR A 765 -2.55 -49.28 73.09
CA THR A 765 -3.73 -49.45 73.96
C THR A 765 -3.47 -50.39 75.16
N GLU A 766 -2.71 -51.47 74.97
CA GLU A 766 -2.41 -52.46 76.03
C GLU A 766 -1.37 -51.94 77.03
N GLN A 767 -0.41 -51.13 76.57
CA GLN A 767 0.68 -50.60 77.39
C GLN A 767 0.22 -49.48 78.35
N ARG A 768 -0.85 -48.76 77.99
CA ARG A 768 -1.47 -47.71 78.82
C ARG A 768 -1.97 -48.21 80.17
N GLU A 769 -2.63 -49.37 80.20
CA GLU A 769 -3.27 -49.89 81.41
C GLU A 769 -2.25 -50.31 82.47
N LEU A 770 -1.10 -50.82 82.02
CA LEU A 770 -0.02 -51.32 82.89
C LEU A 770 0.75 -50.17 83.57
N LEU A 771 0.95 -49.06 82.85
CA LEU A 771 1.62 -47.88 83.41
C LEU A 771 0.76 -47.17 84.46
N MET A 772 -0.57 -47.07 84.31
CA MET A 772 -1.39 -46.37 85.30
C MET A 772 -1.32 -46.97 86.72
N ALA A 773 -1.19 -48.29 86.85
CA ALA A 773 -1.07 -48.96 88.15
C ALA A 773 0.27 -48.69 88.87
N GLN A 774 1.35 -48.46 88.13
CA GLN A 774 2.69 -48.19 88.68
C GLN A 774 2.80 -46.76 89.26
N ARG A 775 2.10 -45.79 88.64
CA ARG A 775 2.07 -44.38 89.05
C ARG A 775 1.76 -44.19 90.53
N ASP A 776 0.69 -44.82 90.95
CA ASP A 776 0.05 -44.51 92.22
C ASP A 776 0.94 -44.93 93.39
N SER A 777 1.75 -45.99 93.20
CA SER A 777 2.74 -46.45 94.18
C SER A 777 3.98 -45.53 94.30
N LEU A 778 4.40 -44.91 93.21
CA LEU A 778 5.62 -44.09 93.15
C LEU A 778 5.41 -42.69 93.70
N ARG A 779 4.20 -42.15 93.53
CA ARG A 779 3.83 -40.80 93.97
C ARG A 779 3.88 -40.63 95.49
N GLU A 780 3.38 -41.60 96.26
CA GLU A 780 3.39 -41.54 97.74
C GLU A 780 4.81 -41.56 98.32
N ARG A 781 5.77 -42.22 97.65
CA ARG A 781 7.18 -42.27 98.08
C ARG A 781 7.91 -40.96 97.79
N LEU A 782 7.63 -40.35 96.64
CA LEU A 782 8.25 -39.10 96.20
C LEU A 782 7.97 -37.93 97.14
N ASP A 783 6.71 -37.73 97.52
CA ASP A 783 6.32 -36.54 98.28
C ASP A 783 7.03 -36.46 99.64
N ARG A 784 7.35 -37.60 100.27
CA ARG A 784 8.10 -37.65 101.55
C ARG A 784 9.55 -37.21 101.39
N VAL A 785 10.26 -37.70 100.37
CA VAL A 785 11.70 -37.42 100.19
C VAL A 785 11.95 -36.00 99.63
N ARG A 786 10.97 -35.45 98.91
CA ARG A 786 11.05 -34.10 98.33
C ARG A 786 11.16 -32.99 99.35
N GLN A 787 10.56 -33.18 100.52
CA GLN A 787 10.57 -32.16 101.57
C GLN A 787 11.92 -32.04 102.27
N GLU A 788 12.67 -33.14 102.40
CA GLU A 788 13.97 -33.20 103.08
C GLU A 788 15.10 -32.66 102.17
N ALA A 789 15.12 -33.05 100.89
CA ALA A 789 16.14 -32.59 99.95
C ALA A 789 16.07 -31.10 99.62
N ARG A 790 14.88 -30.49 99.65
CA ARG A 790 14.73 -29.06 99.36
C ARG A 790 15.49 -28.18 100.37
N GLN A 791 15.50 -28.55 101.65
CA GLN A 791 16.16 -27.76 102.69
C GLN A 791 17.68 -27.77 102.55
N HIS A 792 18.28 -28.90 102.14
CA HIS A 792 19.73 -28.99 101.94
C HIS A 792 20.18 -28.39 100.59
N LYS A 793 19.37 -28.57 99.54
CA LYS A 793 19.63 -27.99 98.20
C LYS A 793 19.66 -26.46 98.23
N ASP A 794 18.73 -25.81 98.92
CA ASP A 794 18.65 -24.34 98.93
C ASP A 794 19.91 -23.71 99.55
N HIS A 795 20.52 -24.36 100.55
CA HIS A 795 21.74 -23.88 101.20
C HIS A 795 22.99 -24.06 100.33
N ALA A 796 23.16 -25.24 99.70
CA ALA A 796 24.29 -25.50 98.78
C ALA A 796 24.19 -24.68 97.49
N HIS A 797 22.97 -24.48 96.97
CA HIS A 797 22.73 -23.73 95.75
C HIS A 797 23.13 -22.26 95.87
N GLN A 798 22.83 -21.61 97.00
CA GLN A 798 23.21 -20.20 97.21
C GLN A 798 24.74 -19.99 97.15
N LEU A 799 25.52 -20.95 97.63
CA LEU A 799 26.97 -20.90 97.60
C LEU A 799 27.54 -21.31 96.22
N ALA A 800 26.99 -22.37 95.62
CA ALA A 800 27.40 -22.88 94.31
C ALA A 800 27.09 -21.91 93.16
N VAL A 801 25.99 -21.15 93.22
CA VAL A 801 25.67 -20.12 92.21
C VAL A 801 26.70 -19.01 92.22
N ARG A 802 27.15 -18.58 93.41
CA ARG A 802 28.15 -17.53 93.53
C ARG A 802 29.50 -17.97 92.94
N LEU A 803 29.96 -19.16 93.28
CA LEU A 803 31.18 -19.76 92.73
C LEU A 803 31.09 -20.11 91.25
N GLY A 804 29.97 -20.67 90.81
CA GLY A 804 29.72 -21.00 89.41
C GLY A 804 29.74 -19.76 88.53
N SER A 805 29.18 -18.64 88.99
CA SER A 805 29.26 -17.37 88.25
C SER A 805 30.69 -16.88 88.07
N LEU A 806 31.52 -17.01 89.11
CA LEU A 806 32.91 -16.60 89.08
C LEU A 806 33.78 -17.57 88.25
N LYS A 807 33.56 -18.89 88.35
CA LYS A 807 34.29 -19.91 87.56
C LYS A 807 33.93 -19.82 86.09
N ALA A 808 32.66 -19.65 85.77
CA ALA A 808 32.21 -19.47 84.38
C ALA A 808 32.78 -18.17 83.79
N GLN A 809 32.79 -17.07 84.55
CA GLN A 809 33.44 -15.84 84.10
C GLN A 809 34.95 -16.05 83.88
N HIS A 810 35.62 -16.80 84.75
CA HIS A 810 37.04 -17.08 84.63
C HIS A 810 37.38 -17.99 83.43
N ASP A 811 36.65 -19.09 83.25
CA ASP A 811 36.93 -20.06 82.17
C ASP A 811 36.46 -19.57 80.80
N SER A 812 35.35 -18.81 80.75
CA SER A 812 34.90 -18.18 79.51
C SER A 812 35.88 -17.11 79.05
N THR A 813 36.42 -16.30 79.97
CA THR A 813 37.48 -15.35 79.63
C THR A 813 38.76 -16.07 79.23
N ARG A 814 39.09 -17.20 79.85
CA ARG A 814 40.24 -18.04 79.45
C ARG A 814 40.12 -18.62 78.03
N GLN A 815 38.99 -19.23 77.71
CA GLN A 815 38.75 -19.83 76.39
C GLN A 815 38.54 -18.77 75.32
N ALA A 816 37.94 -17.63 75.66
CA ALA A 816 37.89 -16.47 74.78
C ALA A 816 39.31 -16.02 74.44
N LEU A 817 40.20 -15.95 75.44
CA LEU A 817 41.60 -15.60 75.24
C LEU A 817 42.33 -16.59 74.32
N GLU A 818 42.27 -17.90 74.59
CA GLU A 818 42.94 -18.93 73.76
C GLU A 818 42.47 -18.90 72.28
N ARG A 819 41.17 -18.65 72.05
CA ARG A 819 40.63 -18.51 70.69
C ARG A 819 41.10 -17.23 70.01
N LEU A 820 41.11 -16.11 70.74
CA LEU A 820 41.60 -14.85 70.23
C LEU A 820 43.10 -14.91 69.90
N GLU A 821 43.90 -15.68 70.65
CA GLU A 821 45.33 -15.91 70.37
C GLU A 821 45.52 -16.67 69.05
N MET A 822 44.79 -17.78 68.85
CA MET A 822 44.84 -18.55 67.60
C MET A 822 44.31 -17.75 66.40
N GLN A 823 43.29 -16.92 66.61
CA GLN A 823 42.75 -16.03 65.59
C GLN A 823 43.77 -14.96 65.20
N SER A 824 44.50 -14.40 66.16
CA SER A 824 45.57 -13.43 65.91
C SER A 824 46.68 -14.04 65.04
N GLU A 825 47.14 -15.26 65.35
CA GLU A 825 48.18 -15.96 64.57
C GLU A 825 47.76 -16.19 63.10
N ARG A 826 46.52 -16.65 62.87
CA ARG A 826 46.00 -16.86 61.51
C ARG A 826 45.86 -15.55 60.73
N LEU A 827 45.46 -14.47 61.40
CA LEU A 827 45.34 -13.16 60.77
C LEU A 827 46.71 -12.58 60.41
N THR A 828 47.76 -12.84 61.21
CA THR A 828 49.14 -12.48 60.84
C THR A 828 49.64 -13.22 59.60
N GLU A 829 49.45 -14.54 59.51
CA GLU A 829 49.85 -15.32 58.34
C GLU A 829 49.12 -14.87 57.06
N LYS A 830 47.81 -14.64 57.16
CA LYS A 830 47.00 -14.15 56.04
C LYS A 830 47.46 -12.77 55.55
N ARG A 831 47.83 -11.87 56.47
CA ARG A 831 48.37 -10.54 56.12
C ARG A 831 49.67 -10.65 55.34
N GLU A 832 50.59 -11.53 55.76
CA GLU A 832 51.87 -11.72 55.09
C GLU A 832 51.71 -12.27 53.66
N GLN A 833 50.82 -13.24 53.47
CA GLN A 833 50.50 -13.77 52.14
C GLN A 833 49.86 -12.71 51.21
N LEU A 834 48.93 -11.91 51.72
CA LEU A 834 48.29 -10.85 50.95
C LEU A 834 49.27 -9.72 50.58
N SER A 835 50.22 -9.40 51.46
CA SER A 835 51.28 -8.42 51.18
C SER A 835 52.20 -8.86 50.03
N LEU A 836 52.59 -10.14 50.02
CA LEU A 836 53.47 -10.72 49.00
C LEU A 836 52.79 -10.74 47.61
N ASN A 837 51.51 -11.11 47.57
CA ASN A 837 50.70 -11.07 46.34
C ASN A 837 50.49 -9.64 45.80
N LEU A 838 50.53 -8.63 46.67
CA LEU A 838 50.41 -7.23 46.27
C LEU A 838 51.67 -6.76 45.53
N GLU A 839 52.85 -7.10 46.05
CA GLU A 839 54.13 -6.75 45.47
C GLU A 839 54.34 -7.40 44.09
N GLU A 840 53.96 -8.68 43.93
CA GLU A 840 54.06 -9.38 42.65
C GLU A 840 53.10 -8.85 41.57
N GLY A 841 51.97 -8.25 41.98
CA GLY A 841 50.93 -7.76 41.06
C GLY A 841 51.19 -6.38 40.43
N GLU A 842 52.11 -5.59 40.98
CA GLU A 842 52.37 -4.21 40.52
C GLU A 842 53.24 -4.13 39.26
N ALA A 843 54.23 -5.00 39.09
CA ALA A 843 55.19 -4.96 37.98
C ALA A 843 54.56 -5.13 36.57
N PRO A 844 53.63 -6.08 36.32
CA PRO A 844 52.97 -6.22 35.01
C PRO A 844 52.10 -5.02 34.63
N LEU A 845 51.63 -4.25 35.63
CA LEU A 845 50.75 -3.12 35.43
C LEU A 845 51.49 -1.88 34.95
N GLU A 846 52.76 -1.71 35.36
CA GLU A 846 53.65 -0.66 34.86
C GLU A 846 54.03 -0.86 33.40
N GLU A 847 54.31 -2.10 32.98
CA GLU A 847 54.58 -2.43 31.56
C GLU A 847 53.39 -2.10 30.64
N LEU A 848 52.17 -2.41 31.09
CA LEU A 848 50.95 -2.08 30.34
C LEU A 848 50.71 -0.56 30.26
N ARG A 849 51.05 0.20 31.32
CA ARG A 849 50.93 1.68 31.32
C ARG A 849 51.90 2.33 30.33
N LEU A 850 53.15 1.88 30.26
CA LEU A 850 54.12 2.37 29.27
C LEU A 850 53.64 2.08 27.83
N LYS A 851 53.06 0.89 27.60
CA LYS A 851 52.50 0.53 26.30
C LYS A 851 51.26 1.35 25.92
N LEU A 852 50.45 1.74 26.91
CA LEU A 852 49.32 2.65 26.70
C LEU A 852 49.79 4.05 26.29
N GLU A 853 50.81 4.59 26.94
CA GLU A 853 51.38 5.90 26.63
C GLU A 853 51.91 5.95 25.18
N GLU A 854 52.63 4.92 24.74
CA GLU A 854 53.10 4.79 23.35
C GLU A 854 51.95 4.77 22.33
N LEU A 855 50.83 4.11 22.65
CA LEU A 855 49.65 4.05 21.77
C LEU A 855 48.88 5.38 21.76
N LEU A 856 48.83 6.10 22.89
CA LEU A 856 48.20 7.41 22.99
C LEU A 856 48.96 8.45 22.16
N ASP A 857 50.29 8.43 22.17
CA ASP A 857 51.12 9.28 21.31
C ASP A 857 50.88 8.98 19.82
N LYS A 858 50.84 7.69 19.44
CA LYS A 858 50.47 7.29 18.06
C LYS A 858 49.07 7.77 17.69
N ARG A 859 48.09 7.71 18.61
CA ARG A 859 46.74 8.21 18.37
C ARG A 859 46.73 9.72 18.13
N MET A 860 47.49 10.51 18.88
CA MET A 860 47.59 11.95 18.65
C MET A 860 48.12 12.26 17.25
N THR A 861 49.17 11.57 16.79
CA THR A 861 49.71 11.79 15.44
C THR A 861 48.70 11.44 14.34
N VAL A 862 47.95 10.35 14.50
CA VAL A 862 46.95 9.93 13.50
C VAL A 862 45.70 10.83 13.56
N ASP A 863 45.36 11.38 14.72
CA ASP A 863 44.27 12.36 14.86
C ASP A 863 44.59 13.69 14.13
N GLU A 864 45.84 14.14 14.18
CA GLU A 864 46.30 15.30 13.40
C GLU A 864 46.28 15.02 11.89
N GLU A 865 46.76 13.84 11.46
CA GLU A 865 46.63 13.40 10.06
C GLU A 865 45.15 13.33 9.62
N LEU A 866 44.24 12.89 10.50
CA LEU A 866 42.82 12.77 10.20
C LEU A 866 42.18 14.15 10.01
N LYS A 867 42.49 15.10 10.92
CA LYS A 867 42.00 16.48 10.84
C LYS A 867 42.47 17.18 9.57
N THR A 868 43.74 16.99 9.19
CA THR A 868 44.28 17.57 7.95
C THR A 868 43.67 16.96 6.70
N ALA A 869 43.48 15.64 6.66
CA ALA A 869 42.79 14.96 5.56
C ALA A 869 41.31 15.38 5.47
N GLN A 870 40.63 15.54 6.60
CA GLN A 870 39.25 16.02 6.66
C GLN A 870 39.11 17.45 6.14
N ALA A 871 39.98 18.37 6.59
CA ALA A 871 39.95 19.75 6.11
C ALA A 871 40.19 19.85 4.59
N ALA A 872 41.13 19.07 4.05
CA ALA A 872 41.38 19.01 2.61
C ALA A 872 40.19 18.45 1.82
N MET A 873 39.50 17.44 2.36
CA MET A 873 38.28 16.89 1.77
C MET A 873 37.13 17.90 1.80
N GLU A 874 36.92 18.59 2.91
CA GLU A 874 35.90 19.65 3.04
C GLU A 874 36.14 20.83 2.10
N ASP A 875 37.40 21.24 1.89
CA ASP A 875 37.74 22.31 0.95
C ASP A 875 37.51 21.87 -0.51
N ALA A 876 37.89 20.65 -0.87
CA ALA A 876 37.60 20.09 -2.20
C ALA A 876 36.08 19.98 -2.46
N ASP A 877 35.30 19.60 -1.44
CA ASP A 877 33.84 19.55 -1.49
C ASP A 877 33.22 20.93 -1.74
N ARG A 878 33.76 21.98 -1.10
CA ARG A 878 33.32 23.37 -1.33
C ARG A 878 33.64 23.83 -2.75
N GLU A 879 34.84 23.57 -3.24
CA GLU A 879 35.24 23.95 -4.60
C GLU A 879 34.40 23.24 -5.67
N LEU A 880 34.10 21.95 -5.47
CA LEU A 880 33.24 21.17 -6.35
C LEU A 880 31.81 21.74 -6.38
N ARG A 881 31.23 22.06 -5.20
CA ARG A 881 29.90 22.68 -5.10
C ARG A 881 29.83 24.05 -5.77
N ASP A 882 30.87 24.87 -5.64
CA ASP A 882 30.92 26.18 -6.29
C ASP A 882 31.03 26.05 -7.81
N ALA A 883 31.78 25.06 -8.32
CA ALA A 883 31.86 24.78 -9.74
C ALA A 883 30.53 24.24 -10.29
N GLU A 884 29.85 23.34 -9.57
CA GLU A 884 28.51 22.85 -9.91
C GLU A 884 27.46 23.96 -9.90
N LYS A 885 27.55 24.90 -8.95
CA LYS A 885 26.68 26.07 -8.90
C LYS A 885 26.86 26.97 -10.12
N ARG A 886 28.11 27.22 -10.55
CA ARG A 886 28.40 27.98 -11.78
C ARG A 886 27.89 27.26 -13.03
N ARG A 887 28.10 25.94 -13.13
CA ARG A 887 27.54 25.12 -14.23
C ARG A 887 26.02 25.26 -14.29
N ASN A 888 25.34 25.07 -13.16
CA ASN A 888 23.88 25.17 -13.08
C ASN A 888 23.36 26.55 -13.45
N GLN A 889 24.05 27.63 -13.02
CA GLN A 889 23.68 28.99 -13.39
C GLN A 889 23.83 29.24 -14.89
N ALA A 890 24.96 28.85 -15.49
CA ALA A 890 25.20 28.97 -16.93
C ALA A 890 24.21 28.12 -17.75
N GLU A 891 23.89 26.91 -17.28
CA GLU A 891 22.91 26.02 -17.91
C GLU A 891 21.48 26.58 -17.85
N GLN A 892 21.04 27.08 -16.68
CA GLN A 892 19.72 27.70 -16.53
C GLN A 892 19.57 28.96 -17.38
N GLN A 893 20.61 29.81 -17.43
CA GLN A 893 20.61 30.99 -18.28
C GLN A 893 20.65 30.62 -19.76
N SER A 894 21.43 29.60 -20.15
CA SER A 894 21.48 29.08 -21.51
C SER A 894 20.14 28.51 -21.97
N GLN A 895 19.44 27.75 -21.10
CA GLN A 895 18.09 27.25 -21.35
C GLN A 895 17.06 28.38 -21.44
N LEU A 896 17.15 29.40 -20.58
CA LEU A 896 16.26 30.56 -20.64
C LEU A 896 16.43 31.33 -21.95
N ILE A 897 17.68 31.62 -22.35
CA ILE A 897 17.98 32.29 -23.61
C ILE A 897 17.58 31.42 -24.80
N ARG A 898 17.82 30.09 -24.75
CA ARG A 898 17.35 29.16 -25.80
C ARG A 898 15.84 29.18 -25.93
N GLY A 899 15.11 29.13 -24.82
CA GLY A 899 13.65 29.21 -24.82
C GLY A 899 13.17 30.55 -25.37
N GLN A 900 13.78 31.67 -24.95
CA GLN A 900 13.50 32.98 -25.51
C GLN A 900 13.78 33.00 -27.02
N MET A 901 14.91 32.49 -27.47
CA MET A 901 15.25 32.40 -28.90
C MET A 901 14.29 31.52 -29.68
N GLU A 902 13.86 30.37 -29.15
CA GLU A 902 12.86 29.52 -29.77
C GLU A 902 11.52 30.24 -29.88
N THR A 903 11.10 30.97 -28.83
CA THR A 903 9.90 31.82 -28.93
C THR A 903 10.06 32.93 -29.97
N GLN A 904 11.20 33.62 -30.00
CA GLN A 904 11.49 34.68 -30.98
C GLN A 904 11.58 34.13 -32.40
N ARG A 905 12.19 32.96 -32.61
CA ARG A 905 12.27 32.28 -33.91
C ARG A 905 10.92 31.75 -34.37
N MET A 906 10.13 31.18 -33.47
CA MET A 906 8.75 30.80 -33.77
C MET A 906 7.89 32.02 -34.11
N GLU A 907 8.04 33.13 -33.38
CA GLU A 907 7.37 34.39 -33.68
C GLU A 907 7.84 34.96 -35.03
N TRP A 908 9.15 34.98 -35.31
CA TRP A 908 9.71 35.42 -36.58
C TRP A 908 9.24 34.53 -37.74
N GLN A 909 9.23 33.21 -37.57
CA GLN A 909 8.74 32.26 -38.57
C GLN A 909 7.24 32.41 -38.76
N ALA A 910 6.46 32.61 -37.69
CA ALA A 910 5.04 32.89 -37.76
C ALA A 910 4.76 34.22 -38.49
N LEU A 911 5.52 35.28 -38.20
CA LEU A 911 5.42 36.58 -38.88
C LEU A 911 5.84 36.48 -40.35
N THR A 912 6.89 35.71 -40.66
CA THR A 912 7.38 35.50 -42.03
C THR A 912 6.41 34.66 -42.85
N VAL A 913 5.85 33.60 -42.27
CA VAL A 913 4.78 32.81 -42.87
C VAL A 913 3.56 33.70 -43.05
N ARG A 914 3.12 34.47 -42.06
CA ARG A 914 1.99 35.42 -42.21
C ARG A 914 2.24 36.45 -43.31
N ARG A 915 3.45 37.02 -43.40
CA ARG A 915 3.85 37.95 -44.47
C ARG A 915 3.72 37.28 -45.83
N LYS A 916 4.30 36.09 -45.99
CA LYS A 916 4.22 35.32 -47.25
C LYS A 916 2.80 34.86 -47.58
N THR A 917 2.03 34.44 -46.57
CA THR A 917 0.63 34.06 -46.72
C THR A 917 -0.23 35.24 -47.17
N LEU A 918 0.00 36.45 -46.66
CA LEU A 918 -0.72 37.64 -47.15
C LEU A 918 -0.35 37.99 -48.60
N GLU A 919 0.90 37.81 -48.98
CA GLU A 919 1.38 37.99 -50.36
C GLU A 919 0.76 36.95 -51.31
N ASP A 920 0.79 35.67 -50.94
CA ASP A 920 0.20 34.57 -51.70
C ASP A 920 -1.34 34.70 -51.77
N GLN A 921 -2.00 35.12 -50.68
CA GLN A 921 -3.46 35.35 -50.63
C GLN A 921 -3.91 36.49 -51.54
N LEU A 922 -3.14 37.58 -51.60
CA LEU A 922 -3.43 38.68 -52.51
C LEU A 922 -3.36 38.21 -53.97
N LEU A 923 -2.35 37.40 -54.29
CA LEU A 923 -2.15 36.79 -55.61
C LEU A 923 -3.27 35.82 -56.00
N GLU A 924 -3.72 34.97 -55.07
CA GLU A 924 -4.84 34.03 -55.28
C GLU A 924 -6.20 34.73 -55.43
N ASP A 925 -6.44 35.82 -54.70
CA ASP A 925 -7.67 36.63 -54.81
C ASP A 925 -7.71 37.50 -56.09
N GLY A 926 -6.68 37.40 -56.94
CA GLY A 926 -6.60 38.03 -58.26
C GLY A 926 -6.02 39.45 -58.25
N TYR A 927 -5.31 39.83 -57.18
CA TYR A 927 -4.69 41.15 -57.01
C TYR A 927 -3.15 41.04 -56.99
N ASP A 928 -2.45 41.96 -57.67
CA ASP A 928 -0.99 42.07 -57.57
C ASP A 928 -0.58 42.96 -56.38
N LEU A 929 0.29 42.47 -55.49
CA LEU A 929 0.71 43.17 -54.27
C LEU A 929 1.30 44.55 -54.58
N HIS A 930 2.18 44.65 -55.59
CA HIS A 930 2.81 45.91 -55.96
C HIS A 930 1.79 46.86 -56.63
N GLY A 931 0.86 46.31 -57.40
CA GLY A 931 -0.29 47.05 -57.96
C GLY A 931 -1.27 47.59 -56.90
N VAL A 932 -1.59 46.83 -55.86
CA VAL A 932 -2.45 47.26 -54.75
C VAL A 932 -1.75 48.33 -53.92
N ILE A 933 -0.45 48.16 -53.60
CA ILE A 933 0.34 49.17 -52.88
C ILE A 933 0.38 50.50 -53.66
N ALA A 934 0.45 50.46 -54.98
CA ALA A 934 0.42 51.66 -55.82
C ALA A 934 -0.95 52.38 -55.84
N THR A 935 -2.04 51.68 -55.52
CA THR A 935 -3.40 52.27 -55.38
C THR A 935 -3.71 52.82 -53.98
N LEU A 936 -2.82 52.65 -53.00
CA LEU A 936 -2.97 53.19 -51.66
C LEU A 936 -2.65 54.70 -51.62
N VAL A 937 -3.42 55.46 -50.85
CA VAL A 937 -3.17 56.90 -50.61
C VAL A 937 -2.01 57.04 -49.62
N ALA A 938 -1.11 58.01 -49.80
CA ALA A 938 0.09 58.18 -48.97
C ALA A 938 -0.17 58.42 -47.46
N GLU A 939 -1.41 58.76 -47.08
CA GLU A 939 -1.87 58.95 -45.69
C GLU A 939 -2.79 57.80 -45.20
N ALA A 940 -2.91 56.70 -45.95
CA ALA A 940 -3.75 55.57 -45.57
C ALA A 940 -3.19 54.85 -44.34
N ASN A 941 -4.00 54.73 -43.28
CA ASN A 941 -3.61 54.12 -42.01
C ASN A 941 -4.31 52.77 -41.82
N GLU A 942 -3.60 51.80 -41.22
CA GLU A 942 -4.12 50.46 -40.94
C GLU A 942 -5.42 50.53 -40.13
N LYS A 943 -5.49 51.39 -39.10
CA LYS A 943 -6.67 51.54 -38.25
C LYS A 943 -7.93 52.00 -38.97
N ASP A 944 -7.83 52.92 -39.92
CA ASP A 944 -9.00 53.45 -40.62
C ASP A 944 -9.55 52.44 -41.65
N ALA A 945 -8.66 51.71 -42.32
CA ALA A 945 -9.02 50.60 -43.21
C ALA A 945 -9.53 49.37 -42.43
N GLU A 946 -8.99 49.14 -41.23
CA GLU A 946 -9.42 48.11 -40.30
C GLU A 946 -10.75 48.47 -39.64
N GLU A 947 -11.08 49.73 -39.34
CA GLU A 947 -12.40 50.15 -38.85
C GLU A 947 -13.51 50.03 -39.92
N GLU A 948 -13.20 50.36 -41.18
CA GLU A 948 -14.11 50.15 -42.32
C GLU A 948 -14.27 48.65 -42.64
N LEU A 949 -13.18 47.88 -42.61
CA LEU A 949 -13.23 46.42 -42.73
C LEU A 949 -13.93 45.79 -41.52
N GLU A 950 -13.72 46.26 -40.29
CA GLU A 950 -14.43 45.80 -39.10
C GLU A 950 -15.90 46.17 -39.16
N ARG A 951 -16.32 47.27 -39.79
CA ARG A 951 -17.74 47.54 -40.02
C ARG A 951 -18.39 46.53 -40.96
N ILE A 952 -17.70 46.12 -42.03
CA ILE A 952 -18.19 45.14 -43.01
C ILE A 952 -18.01 43.69 -42.54
N ALA A 953 -16.87 43.36 -41.95
CA ALA A 953 -16.58 42.10 -41.28
C ALA A 953 -17.39 41.93 -40.00
N ALA A 954 -17.74 42.96 -39.23
CA ALA A 954 -18.74 42.82 -38.15
C ALA A 954 -20.14 42.60 -38.71
N ARG A 955 -20.43 43.08 -39.93
CA ARG A 955 -21.67 42.74 -40.64
C ARG A 955 -21.66 41.31 -41.17
N ILE A 956 -20.51 40.71 -41.54
CA ILE A 956 -20.34 39.31 -42.03
C ILE A 956 -20.15 38.31 -40.89
N ALA A 957 -19.32 38.64 -39.91
CA ALA A 957 -19.05 37.87 -38.71
C ALA A 957 -20.25 37.84 -37.78
N ARG A 958 -21.14 38.86 -37.78
CA ARG A 958 -22.49 38.75 -37.19
C ARG A 958 -23.32 37.63 -37.82
N LEU A 959 -22.87 37.07 -38.94
CA LEU A 959 -23.59 36.09 -39.73
C LEU A 959 -22.84 34.77 -39.84
N GLY A 960 -21.75 34.55 -39.11
CA GLY A 960 -21.18 33.22 -38.89
C GLY A 960 -20.68 32.42 -40.10
N ALA A 961 -20.16 31.22 -39.82
CA ALA A 961 -19.70 30.20 -40.78
C ALA A 961 -20.79 29.14 -41.00
N ILE A 962 -20.97 28.72 -42.26
CA ILE A 962 -22.34 28.42 -42.65
C ILE A 962 -22.55 27.27 -43.58
N ASN A 963 -23.40 26.40 -43.08
CA ASN A 963 -23.71 25.12 -43.66
C ASN A 963 -25.19 25.18 -44.06
N LEU A 964 -25.39 25.21 -45.38
CA LEU A 964 -26.71 25.32 -46.01
C LEU A 964 -27.61 24.11 -45.72
N ALA A 965 -27.04 22.99 -45.25
CA ALA A 965 -27.76 21.77 -44.83
C ALA A 965 -28.02 21.71 -43.30
N ALA A 966 -27.48 22.63 -42.52
CA ALA A 966 -27.57 22.60 -41.05
C ALA A 966 -28.95 22.92 -40.47
N ILE A 967 -29.84 23.47 -41.29
CA ILE A 967 -31.18 23.90 -40.87
C ILE A 967 -32.00 22.68 -40.39
N ASP A 968 -31.89 21.54 -41.07
CA ASP A 968 -32.70 20.34 -40.76
C ASP A 968 -32.09 19.48 -39.65
N GLU A 969 -30.77 19.32 -39.65
CA GLU A 969 -30.04 18.50 -38.67
C GLU A 969 -30.01 19.14 -37.26
N TYR A 970 -30.06 20.48 -37.16
CA TYR A 970 -30.08 21.17 -35.87
C TYR A 970 -31.31 20.82 -35.02
N THR A 971 -32.48 20.75 -35.65
CA THR A 971 -33.76 20.65 -34.94
C THR A 971 -33.90 19.32 -34.19
N GLN A 972 -33.44 18.22 -34.80
CA GLN A 972 -33.55 16.87 -34.25
C GLN A 972 -32.63 16.62 -33.06
N GLN A 973 -31.40 17.10 -33.11
CA GLN A 973 -30.46 16.88 -32.02
C GLN A 973 -30.83 17.76 -30.81
N SER A 974 -31.44 18.94 -31.02
CA SER A 974 -31.61 19.96 -29.96
C SER A 974 -32.55 19.52 -28.85
N GLU A 975 -33.58 18.75 -29.19
CA GLU A 975 -34.51 18.17 -28.23
C GLU A 975 -33.83 17.10 -27.36
N ARG A 976 -32.92 16.34 -27.94
CA ARG A 976 -32.20 15.25 -27.26
C ARG A 976 -31.18 15.77 -26.25
N LYS A 977 -30.45 16.85 -26.58
CA LYS A 977 -29.48 17.46 -25.66
C LYS A 977 -30.16 18.16 -24.49
N ARG A 978 -31.23 18.93 -24.72
CA ARG A 978 -31.96 19.61 -23.63
C ARG A 978 -32.44 18.64 -22.55
N TYR A 979 -32.88 17.45 -22.96
CA TYR A 979 -33.30 16.41 -22.03
C TYR A 979 -32.13 15.87 -21.18
N LEU A 980 -30.97 15.65 -21.79
CA LEU A 980 -29.78 15.15 -21.10
C LEU A 980 -29.10 16.22 -20.24
N ASP A 981 -29.13 17.48 -20.66
CA ASP A 981 -28.59 18.61 -19.92
C ASP A 981 -29.28 18.81 -18.58
N ALA A 982 -30.62 18.85 -18.61
CA ALA A 982 -31.42 18.93 -17.40
C ALA A 982 -31.12 17.76 -16.44
N GLN A 983 -30.94 16.54 -16.98
CA GLN A 983 -30.62 15.38 -16.14
C GLN A 983 -29.23 15.45 -15.50
N ASN A 984 -28.22 16.01 -16.17
CA ASN A 984 -26.88 16.09 -15.59
C ASN A 984 -26.76 17.26 -14.61
N ASP A 985 -27.37 18.42 -14.89
CA ASP A 985 -27.40 19.52 -13.91
C ASP A 985 -28.13 19.09 -12.63
N ASP A 986 -29.26 18.37 -12.76
CA ASP A 986 -29.96 17.75 -11.62
C ASP A 986 -29.05 16.77 -10.85
N LEU A 987 -28.18 16.01 -11.53
CA LEU A 987 -27.27 15.06 -10.90
C LEU A 987 -26.04 15.72 -10.26
N VAL A 988 -25.52 16.81 -10.82
CA VAL A 988 -24.43 17.62 -10.23
C VAL A 988 -24.94 18.31 -8.97
N GLU A 989 -26.10 18.95 -9.02
CA GLU A 989 -26.72 19.56 -7.84
C GLU A 989 -27.04 18.49 -6.78
N ALA A 990 -27.51 17.32 -7.20
CA ALA A 990 -27.68 16.17 -6.30
C ALA A 990 -26.34 15.72 -5.69
N LEU A 991 -25.22 15.78 -6.42
CA LEU A 991 -23.92 15.37 -5.91
C LEU A 991 -23.37 16.35 -4.86
N ASP A 992 -23.38 17.65 -5.16
CA ASP A 992 -22.95 18.70 -4.23
C ASP A 992 -23.82 18.73 -2.97
N THR A 993 -25.12 18.48 -3.11
CA THR A 993 -26.01 18.34 -1.95
C THR A 993 -25.66 17.09 -1.14
N LEU A 994 -25.32 15.96 -1.76
CA LEU A 994 -24.89 14.74 -1.06
C LEU A 994 -23.55 14.93 -0.32
N GLU A 995 -22.57 15.63 -0.90
CA GLU A 995 -21.29 15.92 -0.25
C GLU A 995 -21.43 16.86 0.96
N ASN A 996 -22.22 17.92 0.81
CA ASN A 996 -22.53 18.82 1.91
C ASN A 996 -23.32 18.11 3.01
N VAL A 997 -24.19 17.16 2.62
CA VAL A 997 -24.88 16.27 3.56
C VAL A 997 -23.88 15.42 4.33
N ILE A 998 -22.83 14.85 3.72
CA ILE A 998 -21.78 14.11 4.47
C ILE A 998 -21.09 14.99 5.50
N ARG A 999 -20.63 16.19 5.12
CA ARG A 999 -19.94 17.10 6.05
C ARG A 999 -20.85 17.51 7.22
N LYS A 1000 -22.13 17.74 6.93
CA LYS A 1000 -23.14 18.03 7.95
C LYS A 1000 -23.39 16.82 8.86
N ILE A 1001 -23.47 15.62 8.29
CA ILE A 1001 -23.60 14.35 9.01
C ILE A 1001 -22.41 14.14 9.96
N ASP A 1002 -21.17 14.37 9.52
CA ASP A 1002 -19.98 14.15 10.37
C ASP A 1002 -19.93 15.13 11.55
N LYS A 1003 -20.25 16.40 11.31
CA LYS A 1003 -20.35 17.41 12.38
C LYS A 1003 -21.48 17.09 13.36
N GLU A 1004 -22.65 16.70 12.86
CA GLU A 1004 -23.80 16.36 13.68
C GLU A 1004 -23.57 15.06 14.46
N THR A 1005 -22.88 14.09 13.87
CA THR A 1005 -22.50 12.81 14.49
C THR A 1005 -21.56 13.03 15.68
N ARG A 1006 -20.51 13.86 15.53
CA ARG A 1006 -19.60 14.18 16.65
C ARG A 1006 -20.32 14.84 17.82
N ASN A 1007 -21.18 15.81 17.52
CA ASN A 1007 -21.95 16.52 18.56
C ASN A 1007 -22.93 15.58 19.26
N ARG A 1008 -23.74 14.81 18.50
CA ARG A 1008 -24.69 13.86 19.08
C ARG A 1008 -24.00 12.79 19.90
N PHE A 1009 -22.82 12.31 19.49
CA PHE A 1009 -22.10 11.27 20.23
C PHE A 1009 -21.68 11.80 21.59
N LYS A 1010 -21.08 13.00 21.61
CA LYS A 1010 -20.65 13.67 22.84
C LYS A 1010 -21.82 14.00 23.75
N ASP A 1011 -22.87 14.61 23.22
CA ASP A 1011 -24.06 14.98 24.00
C ASP A 1011 -24.74 13.74 24.61
N THR A 1012 -24.82 12.64 23.86
CA THR A 1012 -25.42 11.38 24.35
C THR A 1012 -24.51 10.70 25.37
N PHE A 1013 -23.18 10.70 25.15
CA PHE A 1013 -22.21 10.18 26.11
C PHE A 1013 -22.33 10.91 27.46
N ASP A 1014 -22.37 12.24 27.45
CA ASP A 1014 -22.47 13.06 28.66
C ASP A 1014 -23.80 12.81 29.39
N GLN A 1015 -24.91 12.70 28.64
CA GLN A 1015 -26.23 12.42 29.21
C GLN A 1015 -26.35 10.99 29.76
N ILE A 1016 -25.79 9.97 29.08
CA ILE A 1016 -25.76 8.59 29.59
C ILE A 1016 -24.92 8.55 30.87
N ASN A 1017 -23.76 9.21 30.88
CA ASN A 1017 -22.90 9.30 32.06
C ASN A 1017 -23.64 9.92 33.25
N ALA A 1018 -24.36 11.02 33.04
CA ALA A 1018 -25.22 11.63 34.06
C ALA A 1018 -26.38 10.71 34.49
N GLY A 1019 -26.98 9.98 33.55
CA GLY A 1019 -28.06 9.03 33.81
C GLY A 1019 -27.62 7.86 34.71
N ILE A 1020 -26.43 7.30 34.45
CA ILE A 1020 -25.82 6.26 35.28
C ILE A 1020 -25.54 6.79 36.69
N GLN A 1021 -24.96 7.98 36.81
CA GLN A 1021 -24.68 8.61 38.10
C GLN A 1021 -25.96 8.82 38.94
N ALA A 1022 -27.12 9.04 38.29
CA ALA A 1022 -28.40 9.23 38.97
C ALA A 1022 -29.16 7.93 39.26
N LEU A 1023 -29.09 6.92 38.37
CA LEU A 1023 -29.82 5.65 38.50
C LEU A 1023 -29.09 4.65 39.40
N PHE A 1024 -27.76 4.64 39.38
CA PHE A 1024 -26.94 3.72 40.18
C PHE A 1024 -27.25 3.80 41.69
N PRO A 1025 -27.35 4.99 42.32
CA PRO A 1025 -27.73 5.10 43.73
C PRO A 1025 -29.17 4.66 44.02
N LYS A 1026 -30.10 4.81 43.06
CA LYS A 1026 -31.51 4.41 43.23
C LYS A 1026 -31.70 2.89 43.22
N VAL A 1027 -30.92 2.18 42.41
CA VAL A 1027 -30.96 0.71 42.31
C VAL A 1027 -30.24 0.07 43.50
N PHE A 1028 -29.07 0.58 43.88
CA PHE A 1028 -28.25 0.03 44.97
C PHE A 1028 -28.56 0.58 46.37
N GLY A 1029 -29.28 1.70 46.49
CA GLY A 1029 -29.48 2.41 47.76
C GLY A 1029 -28.26 3.23 48.23
N GLY A 1030 -27.31 3.51 47.33
CA GLY A 1030 -26.05 4.25 47.57
C GLY A 1030 -24.98 3.91 46.51
N GLY A 1031 -23.79 4.54 46.56
CA GLY A 1031 -22.69 4.32 45.60
C GLY A 1031 -22.64 5.29 44.42
N SER A 1032 -21.68 5.14 43.50
CA SER A 1032 -21.51 6.01 42.31
C SER A 1032 -20.92 5.24 41.12
N ALA A 1033 -21.36 5.51 39.89
CA ALA A 1033 -20.76 4.96 38.67
C ALA A 1033 -20.68 6.02 37.57
N TYR A 1034 -19.65 5.98 36.71
CA TYR A 1034 -19.42 6.94 35.62
C TYR A 1034 -18.74 6.28 34.40
N LEU A 1035 -18.76 6.96 33.25
CA LEU A 1035 -18.14 6.54 31.98
C LEU A 1035 -16.86 7.34 31.67
N GLU A 1036 -15.90 6.72 30.99
CA GLU A 1036 -14.63 7.32 30.56
C GLU A 1036 -14.30 6.97 29.10
N LEU A 1037 -13.68 7.90 28.36
CA LEU A 1037 -13.27 7.74 26.96
C LEU A 1037 -11.80 7.32 26.87
N THR A 1038 -11.46 6.42 25.95
CA THR A 1038 -10.08 5.87 25.84
C THR A 1038 -9.12 6.67 24.95
N GLY A 1039 -9.54 7.75 24.28
CA GLY A 1039 -8.67 8.59 23.44
C GLY A 1039 -9.29 9.94 23.03
N GLU A 1040 -8.66 10.66 22.10
CA GLU A 1040 -9.02 12.06 21.75
C GLU A 1040 -9.97 12.23 20.54
N ASP A 1041 -9.98 11.31 19.57
CA ASP A 1041 -10.87 11.42 18.40
C ASP A 1041 -12.27 10.84 18.66
N LEU A 1042 -13.24 11.74 18.88
CA LEU A 1042 -14.65 11.39 19.14
C LEU A 1042 -15.30 10.52 18.04
N LEU A 1043 -14.71 10.43 16.84
CA LEU A 1043 -15.19 9.52 15.80
C LEU A 1043 -14.66 8.10 15.89
N ASP A 1044 -13.58 7.82 16.64
CA ASP A 1044 -12.93 6.49 16.69
C ASP A 1044 -12.53 5.99 18.10
N THR A 1045 -12.74 6.77 19.17
CA THR A 1045 -12.49 6.39 20.57
C THR A 1045 -13.42 5.33 21.19
N GLY A 1046 -12.91 4.50 22.11
CA GLY A 1046 -13.70 3.53 22.90
C GLY A 1046 -14.22 4.10 24.23
N VAL A 1047 -15.13 3.37 24.90
CA VAL A 1047 -15.79 3.78 26.15
C VAL A 1047 -15.61 2.72 27.25
N THR A 1048 -15.23 3.12 28.46
CA THR A 1048 -15.13 2.25 29.66
C THR A 1048 -16.08 2.70 30.77
N ILE A 1049 -16.55 1.76 31.61
CA ILE A 1049 -17.46 2.03 32.73
C ILE A 1049 -16.71 1.79 34.05
N MET A 1050 -16.86 2.74 34.99
CA MET A 1050 -16.31 2.67 36.34
C MET A 1050 -17.47 2.64 37.34
N ALA A 1051 -17.53 1.65 38.23
CA ALA A 1051 -18.61 1.50 39.20
C ALA A 1051 -18.09 1.32 40.64
N ARG A 1052 -18.76 1.99 41.59
CA ARG A 1052 -18.41 1.99 43.01
C ARG A 1052 -19.66 1.69 43.87
N PRO A 1053 -19.87 0.43 44.28
CA PRO A 1053 -20.94 0.06 45.21
C PRO A 1053 -20.76 0.69 46.60
N PRO A 1054 -21.83 0.86 47.39
CA PRO A 1054 -21.74 1.40 48.74
C PRO A 1054 -20.81 0.55 49.63
N GLY A 1055 -19.81 1.18 50.25
CA GLY A 1055 -18.88 0.54 51.20
C GLY A 1055 -17.55 0.01 50.63
N LYS A 1056 -17.29 0.07 49.31
CA LYS A 1056 -16.03 -0.39 48.69
C LYS A 1056 -15.25 0.75 47.97
N LYS A 1057 -13.92 0.62 47.87
CA LYS A 1057 -13.04 1.51 47.07
C LYS A 1057 -12.97 1.04 45.62
N ASN A 1058 -12.64 1.97 44.70
CA ASN A 1058 -12.67 1.80 43.24
C ASN A 1058 -12.17 0.43 42.77
N SER A 1059 -13.01 -0.28 42.03
CA SER A 1059 -12.69 -1.57 41.41
C SER A 1059 -13.21 -1.58 39.98
N THR A 1060 -12.42 -2.11 39.05
CA THR A 1060 -12.88 -2.45 37.70
C THR A 1060 -14.05 -3.43 37.78
N ILE A 1061 -15.05 -3.28 36.91
CA ILE A 1061 -16.34 -3.99 37.01
C ILE A 1061 -16.19 -5.51 37.05
N HIS A 1062 -15.11 -6.05 36.49
CA HIS A 1062 -14.77 -7.48 36.53
C HIS A 1062 -14.67 -8.05 37.97
N LEU A 1063 -14.38 -7.21 38.98
CA LEU A 1063 -14.20 -7.60 40.39
C LEU A 1063 -15.47 -7.53 41.26
N LEU A 1064 -16.63 -7.19 40.67
CA LEU A 1064 -17.92 -7.13 41.37
C LEU A 1064 -18.63 -8.50 41.46
N SER A 1065 -19.52 -8.68 42.43
CA SER A 1065 -20.32 -9.93 42.56
C SER A 1065 -21.30 -10.11 41.39
N GLY A 1066 -21.77 -11.32 41.11
CA GLY A 1066 -22.70 -11.61 39.99
C GLY A 1066 -23.99 -10.76 40.03
N GLY A 1067 -24.56 -10.55 41.22
CA GLY A 1067 -25.72 -9.68 41.42
C GLY A 1067 -25.38 -8.18 41.29
N GLU A 1068 -24.21 -7.75 41.76
CA GLU A 1068 -23.72 -6.36 41.60
C GLU A 1068 -23.41 -6.03 40.13
N LYS A 1069 -22.87 -6.99 39.37
CA LYS A 1069 -22.69 -6.88 37.92
C LYS A 1069 -24.03 -6.76 37.23
N ALA A 1070 -24.98 -7.64 37.52
CA ALA A 1070 -26.32 -7.59 36.92
C ALA A 1070 -27.02 -6.25 37.17
N LEU A 1071 -26.96 -5.71 38.39
CA LEU A 1071 -27.56 -4.42 38.75
C LEU A 1071 -26.82 -3.20 38.14
N THR A 1072 -25.49 -3.27 38.02
CA THR A 1072 -24.69 -2.22 37.36
C THR A 1072 -24.99 -2.17 35.85
N ALA A 1073 -25.11 -3.34 35.22
CA ALA A 1073 -25.53 -3.45 33.82
C ALA A 1073 -26.96 -2.95 33.64
N LEU A 1074 -27.87 -3.32 34.55
CA LEU A 1074 -29.23 -2.79 34.55
C LEU A 1074 -29.25 -1.27 34.63
N ALA A 1075 -28.43 -0.66 35.50
CA ALA A 1075 -28.36 0.79 35.64
C ALA A 1075 -27.85 1.48 34.36
N LEU A 1076 -26.84 0.90 33.69
CA LEU A 1076 -26.34 1.38 32.40
C LEU A 1076 -27.35 1.19 31.26
N VAL A 1077 -27.94 0.00 31.17
CA VAL A 1077 -28.98 -0.31 30.20
C VAL A 1077 -30.15 0.65 30.38
N PHE A 1078 -30.65 0.83 31.61
CA PHE A 1078 -31.73 1.78 31.88
C PHE A 1078 -31.33 3.25 31.67
N ALA A 1079 -30.08 3.63 31.89
CA ALA A 1079 -29.59 4.97 31.54
C ALA A 1079 -29.60 5.20 30.01
N ILE A 1080 -29.23 4.19 29.23
CA ILE A 1080 -29.33 4.18 27.76
C ILE A 1080 -30.81 4.25 27.33
N PHE A 1081 -31.68 3.43 27.92
CA PHE A 1081 -33.12 3.40 27.63
C PHE A 1081 -33.83 4.72 27.98
N LYS A 1082 -33.42 5.41 29.05
CA LYS A 1082 -34.05 6.67 29.46
C LYS A 1082 -33.79 7.80 28.46
N LEU A 1083 -32.66 7.76 27.75
CA LEU A 1083 -32.32 8.75 26.73
C LEU A 1083 -33.08 8.53 25.43
N ASN A 1084 -33.18 7.28 24.97
CA ASN A 1084 -33.89 6.93 23.76
C ASN A 1084 -34.77 5.70 24.03
N PRO A 1085 -36.02 5.92 24.49
CA PRO A 1085 -36.88 4.82 24.91
C PRO A 1085 -37.27 3.98 23.70
N ALA A 1086 -36.91 2.70 23.71
CA ALA A 1086 -37.43 1.76 22.74
C ALA A 1086 -38.96 1.61 22.91
N PRO A 1087 -39.74 1.45 21.83
CA PRO A 1087 -41.20 1.38 21.89
C PRO A 1087 -41.73 0.22 22.75
N PHE A 1088 -40.97 -0.88 22.82
CA PHE A 1088 -41.17 -1.95 23.78
C PHE A 1088 -39.81 -2.52 24.21
N CYS A 1089 -39.78 -3.18 25.36
CA CYS A 1089 -38.63 -3.86 25.91
C CYS A 1089 -39.01 -5.30 26.28
N MET A 1090 -38.26 -6.28 25.79
CA MET A 1090 -38.43 -7.70 26.14
C MET A 1090 -37.33 -8.16 27.10
N LEU A 1091 -37.70 -8.77 28.23
CA LEU A 1091 -36.77 -9.21 29.26
C LEU A 1091 -36.92 -10.73 29.46
N ASP A 1092 -35.91 -11.54 29.14
CA ASP A 1092 -35.90 -13.00 29.33
C ASP A 1092 -35.16 -13.35 30.64
N GLU A 1093 -35.88 -13.69 31.71
CA GLU A 1093 -35.33 -14.20 32.97
C GLU A 1093 -34.21 -13.33 33.59
N VAL A 1094 -34.31 -12.01 33.41
CA VAL A 1094 -33.35 -11.01 33.91
C VAL A 1094 -33.32 -10.93 35.44
N ASP A 1095 -34.37 -11.41 36.09
CA ASP A 1095 -34.55 -11.50 37.55
C ASP A 1095 -33.93 -12.77 38.17
N ALA A 1096 -33.47 -13.74 37.37
CA ALA A 1096 -32.86 -14.98 37.86
C ALA A 1096 -31.62 -14.80 38.75
N PRO A 1097 -30.70 -13.83 38.52
CA PRO A 1097 -29.53 -13.60 39.37
C PRO A 1097 -29.78 -12.62 40.53
N LEU A 1098 -31.02 -12.15 40.74
CA LEU A 1098 -31.38 -11.15 41.76
C LEU A 1098 -32.06 -11.81 42.97
N ASP A 1099 -31.78 -11.27 44.16
CA ASP A 1099 -32.47 -11.60 45.41
C ASP A 1099 -33.81 -10.85 45.54
N ASP A 1100 -34.76 -11.39 46.32
CA ASP A 1100 -36.13 -10.88 46.44
C ASP A 1100 -36.23 -9.38 46.74
N ALA A 1101 -35.30 -8.84 47.54
CA ALA A 1101 -35.24 -7.41 47.87
C ALA A 1101 -34.87 -6.53 46.66
N ASN A 1102 -33.95 -7.00 45.81
CA ASN A 1102 -33.55 -6.29 44.58
C ASN A 1102 -34.50 -6.58 43.41
N VAL A 1103 -35.15 -7.74 43.36
CA VAL A 1103 -36.27 -8.02 42.42
C VAL A 1103 -37.41 -7.03 42.66
N GLY A 1104 -37.75 -6.71 43.90
CA GLY A 1104 -38.76 -5.68 44.22
C GLY A 1104 -38.34 -4.24 43.88
N ARG A 1105 -37.04 -3.91 43.88
CA ARG A 1105 -36.53 -2.61 43.42
C ARG A 1105 -36.55 -2.52 41.89
N TYR A 1106 -36.13 -3.59 41.23
CA TYR A 1106 -36.20 -3.77 39.79
C TYR A 1106 -37.65 -3.68 39.29
N ALA A 1107 -38.59 -4.42 39.88
CA ALA A 1107 -39.99 -4.41 39.48
C ALA A 1107 -40.63 -3.01 39.63
N ARG A 1108 -40.28 -2.25 40.68
CA ARG A 1108 -40.72 -0.86 40.84
C ARG A 1108 -40.15 0.08 39.78
N LEU A 1109 -38.87 -0.09 39.44
CA LEU A 1109 -38.22 0.69 38.37
C LEU A 1109 -38.88 0.38 37.00
N VAL A 1110 -39.14 -0.90 36.71
CA VAL A 1110 -39.85 -1.34 35.50
C VAL A 1110 -41.27 -0.77 35.47
N LYS A 1111 -42.00 -0.75 36.59
CA LYS A 1111 -43.34 -0.17 36.70
C LYS A 1111 -43.37 1.36 36.56
N GLU A 1112 -42.34 2.06 37.04
CA GLU A 1112 -42.19 3.51 36.82
C GLU A 1112 -41.94 3.81 35.34
N MET A 1113 -41.10 2.98 34.69
CA MET A 1113 -40.79 3.14 33.27
C MET A 1113 -41.93 2.64 32.35
N SER A 1114 -42.79 1.72 32.80
CA SER A 1114 -43.89 1.16 32.00
C SER A 1114 -44.99 2.16 31.66
N GLN A 1115 -45.02 3.32 32.33
CA GLN A 1115 -45.85 4.46 31.97
C GLN A 1115 -45.48 5.05 30.60
N THR A 1116 -44.23 4.83 30.17
CA THR A 1116 -43.67 5.40 28.93
C THR A 1116 -43.24 4.35 27.90
N VAL A 1117 -42.92 3.12 28.32
CA VAL A 1117 -42.41 2.03 27.48
C VAL A 1117 -43.20 0.75 27.72
N GLN A 1118 -43.51 -0.01 26.68
CA GLN A 1118 -44.18 -1.32 26.85
C GLN A 1118 -43.17 -2.38 27.30
N PHE A 1119 -43.36 -2.99 28.46
CA PHE A 1119 -42.53 -4.09 28.96
C PHE A 1119 -43.21 -5.44 28.75
N ILE A 1120 -42.48 -6.37 28.12
CA ILE A 1120 -42.89 -7.77 27.96
C ILE A 1120 -41.81 -8.61 28.62
N TYR A 1121 -42.08 -9.17 29.79
CA TYR A 1121 -41.06 -9.93 30.52
C TYR A 1121 -41.45 -11.39 30.69
N ILE A 1122 -40.47 -12.27 30.55
CA ILE A 1122 -40.57 -13.69 30.79
C ILE A 1122 -39.93 -13.95 32.14
N THR A 1123 -40.73 -14.40 33.10
CA THR A 1123 -40.27 -14.62 34.47
C THR A 1123 -40.87 -15.91 35.05
N HIS A 1124 -40.15 -16.51 35.99
CA HIS A 1124 -40.63 -17.55 36.89
C HIS A 1124 -40.73 -17.06 38.36
N ASN A 1125 -40.39 -15.79 38.62
CA ASN A 1125 -40.40 -15.17 39.95
C ASN A 1125 -41.79 -14.61 40.28
N LYS A 1126 -42.32 -15.02 41.45
CA LYS A 1126 -43.65 -14.63 41.93
C LYS A 1126 -43.82 -13.12 42.09
N ILE A 1127 -42.80 -12.42 42.59
CA ILE A 1127 -42.84 -10.97 42.85
C ILE A 1127 -42.95 -10.18 41.53
N ALA A 1128 -42.30 -10.66 40.47
CA ALA A 1128 -42.39 -10.04 39.15
C ALA A 1128 -43.74 -10.36 38.46
N MET A 1129 -44.31 -11.55 38.70
CA MET A 1129 -45.64 -11.93 38.17
C MET A 1129 -46.78 -11.11 38.78
N GLU A 1130 -46.77 -10.90 40.10
CA GLU A 1130 -47.80 -10.12 40.81
C GLU A 1130 -47.89 -8.67 40.35
N MET A 1131 -46.78 -8.14 39.84
CA MET A 1131 -46.70 -6.76 39.38
C MET A 1131 -47.12 -6.58 37.92
N ALA A 1132 -47.44 -7.66 37.17
CA ALA A 1132 -47.86 -7.59 35.77
C ALA A 1132 -49.33 -7.17 35.65
N ASP A 1133 -49.66 -6.36 34.64
CA ASP A 1133 -51.06 -6.01 34.36
C ASP A 1133 -51.79 -7.17 33.65
N GLN A 1134 -51.05 -8.07 32.98
CA GLN A 1134 -51.61 -9.22 32.27
C GLN A 1134 -50.66 -10.42 32.26
N LEU A 1135 -51.20 -11.64 32.38
CA LEU A 1135 -50.44 -12.89 32.33
C LEU A 1135 -50.78 -13.73 31.09
N MET A 1136 -49.75 -14.09 30.34
CA MET A 1136 -49.86 -14.95 29.16
C MET A 1136 -49.23 -16.31 29.45
N GLY A 1137 -50.07 -17.33 29.62
CA GLY A 1137 -49.65 -18.70 29.81
C GLY A 1137 -49.24 -19.38 28.51
N VAL A 1138 -48.02 -19.90 28.44
CA VAL A 1138 -47.61 -20.85 27.40
C VAL A 1138 -47.71 -22.26 27.96
N THR A 1139 -48.46 -23.13 27.28
CA THR A 1139 -48.66 -24.53 27.67
C THR A 1139 -48.33 -25.47 26.51
N MET A 1140 -48.00 -26.72 26.81
CA MET A 1140 -47.70 -27.74 25.81
C MET A 1140 -48.76 -28.83 25.93
N HIS A 1141 -49.81 -28.76 25.10
CA HIS A 1141 -50.91 -29.73 25.12
C HIS A 1141 -50.51 -31.06 24.45
N GLU A 1142 -49.66 -30.98 23.42
CA GLU A 1142 -49.03 -32.13 22.75
C GLU A 1142 -47.51 -31.99 22.82
N PRO A 1143 -46.74 -33.08 23.04
CA PRO A 1143 -45.29 -33.03 23.06
C PRO A 1143 -44.70 -32.37 21.79
N GLY A 1144 -43.97 -31.27 21.99
CA GLY A 1144 -43.35 -30.49 20.91
C GLY A 1144 -44.24 -29.41 20.26
N CYS A 1145 -45.51 -29.27 20.68
CA CYS A 1145 -46.42 -28.24 20.17
C CYS A 1145 -46.89 -27.30 21.30
N SER A 1146 -46.45 -26.04 21.25
CA SER A 1146 -46.81 -24.97 22.19
C SER A 1146 -48.17 -24.33 21.82
N ARG A 1147 -48.97 -23.99 22.83
CA ARG A 1147 -50.24 -23.25 22.70
C ARG A 1147 -50.32 -22.14 23.75
N LEU A 1148 -50.90 -21.01 23.36
CA LEU A 1148 -51.07 -19.84 24.21
C LEU A 1148 -52.44 -19.86 24.93
N VAL A 1149 -52.45 -19.44 26.19
CA VAL A 1149 -53.63 -19.20 27.03
C VAL A 1149 -53.45 -17.82 27.67
N ALA A 1150 -54.34 -16.86 27.40
CA ALA A 1150 -54.27 -15.53 28.01
C ALA A 1150 -55.21 -15.47 29.22
N VAL A 1151 -54.75 -14.88 30.33
CA VAL A 1151 -55.54 -14.65 31.54
C VAL A 1151 -55.30 -13.20 31.97
N ASP A 1152 -56.37 -12.42 32.10
CA ASP A 1152 -56.31 -11.08 32.67
C ASP A 1152 -56.21 -11.18 34.20
N VAL A 1153 -55.22 -10.50 34.80
CA VAL A 1153 -54.97 -10.59 36.25
C VAL A 1153 -56.10 -9.89 37.03
N GLU A 1154 -56.67 -8.82 36.49
CA GLU A 1154 -57.80 -8.12 37.11
C GLU A 1154 -59.10 -8.96 37.06
N GLU A 1155 -59.39 -9.63 35.93
CA GLU A 1155 -60.54 -10.56 35.85
C GLU A 1155 -60.34 -11.83 36.68
N ALA A 1156 -59.11 -12.36 36.76
CA ALA A 1156 -58.80 -13.53 37.57
C ALA A 1156 -58.88 -13.26 39.07
N MET A 1157 -58.41 -12.09 39.53
CA MET A 1157 -58.60 -11.67 40.93
C MET A 1157 -60.08 -11.42 41.24
N ALA A 1158 -60.86 -10.85 40.30
CA ALA A 1158 -62.31 -10.70 40.45
C ALA A 1158 -63.09 -12.03 40.47
N MET A 1159 -62.58 -13.11 39.87
CA MET A 1159 -63.17 -14.46 39.94
C MET A 1159 -62.73 -15.27 41.17
N VAL A 1160 -61.65 -14.86 41.87
CA VAL A 1160 -61.24 -15.47 43.15
C VAL A 1160 -61.96 -14.82 44.34
N ASP A 1161 -62.40 -13.57 44.20
CA ASP A 1161 -63.19 -12.84 45.20
C ASP A 1161 -64.72 -12.96 45.01
N ALA A 1162 -65.19 -13.73 44.01
CA ALA A 1162 -66.60 -14.08 43.76
C ALA A 1162 -66.85 -15.57 44.04
#